data_AF-A0A352UN88-F1
#
_entry.id   AF-A0A352UN88-F1
#
_cell.length_a   1.000
_cell.length_b   1.000
_cell.length_c   1.000
_cell.angle_alpha   90.00
_cell.angle_beta   90.00
_cell.angle_gamma   90.00
#
_symmetry.space_group_name_H-M   'P 1'
#
loop_
_entity.id
_entity.type
_entity.pdbx_description
1 polymer ?
#
loop_
_entity_poly.entity_id
_entity_poly.type
_entity_poly.pdbx_seq_one_letter_code
_entity_poly.pdbx_strand_id
1 'polypeptide(L)'
;MDKRAYRQIPVMSATPQDISLAKRVKAAKYIAKTEVRLCGHKKTLLLYLFSTAELRNEKAEATYRVFLTHDDYITQDLRSKSLRWLTGKLYSVAWDCNDYGNKDWIVFTDDTSVKRVLSFFKDSGDPIEAINQFQENILACRRKVRYRQIMAQIDKQMSTVPALPHSWRHWVEESALYESRYIFYEYRDRKLMDGYCTHCHHDVKVEHPHHGKKGICPRCGSPVTFKAIGKSTRVIDQKYVTLIQRAGDKFIFRGFNACKDYRDDYRATRLDVNETMRAFSDKDFHIKDSDCFSYNMFRPDYQVMRWKDDPQAGVYLESVVYSKNLRGILVSTKCQYSNLWALLESHPGQKFDVLTFLQRYKPCYEYLIKMGFSHLVDEDFNYGNLSEKAKSMTELLGLPKPWISELRKLNPGMDELKLFQAAYKAGKQTTADEVKEIERVIGAQREIFSLKVSTTYKILKYFKPKIHDNWNGHNASDAFSLWKDYIGFCKGLKWNIKNDFILFPRDLRKAHDEAMLLWKDKKDEVSDQRIREMYEEYDAKYHWKYKDLVMVVPRSAADIRKEGQDQHNCVASYVGRVAKRETVILFLRRQAEPEKSYYTVEYRDGRIAQCRCFGNGDMTPEIQTAIRKFERDMVARAEKAKIGVGAA
;
A
#
# COMPACT_ATOMS: atom_id res chain seq x y z
N MET A 1 -1.32 48.87 -5.09
CA MET A 1 -1.22 49.98 -6.07
C MET A 1 -2.59 50.29 -6.69
N ASP A 2 -2.83 51.53 -7.12
CA ASP A 2 -4.09 51.99 -7.70
C ASP A 2 -4.25 51.54 -9.17
N LYS A 3 -4.69 50.29 -9.34
CA LYS A 3 -4.95 49.69 -10.65
C LYS A 3 -6.00 50.47 -11.46
N ARG A 4 -6.92 51.21 -10.81
CA ARG A 4 -7.97 51.98 -11.49
C ARG A 4 -7.36 53.22 -12.14
N ALA A 5 -6.55 53.98 -11.39
CA ALA A 5 -5.82 55.12 -11.94
C ALA A 5 -4.86 54.70 -13.07
N TYR A 6 -4.13 53.59 -12.90
CA TYR A 6 -3.20 53.10 -13.92
C TYR A 6 -3.87 52.68 -15.23
N ARG A 7 -5.10 52.16 -15.16
CA ARG A 7 -5.88 51.78 -16.34
C ARG A 7 -6.22 52.99 -17.22
N GLN A 8 -6.44 54.16 -16.61
CA GLN A 8 -6.82 55.37 -17.34
C GLN A 8 -5.65 56.02 -18.10
N ILE A 9 -4.42 55.57 -17.85
CA ILE A 9 -3.24 56.07 -18.56
C ILE A 9 -3.24 55.46 -19.97
N PRO A 10 -3.24 56.29 -21.02
CA PRO A 10 -3.13 55.80 -22.40
C PRO A 10 -1.88 54.94 -22.59
N VAL A 11 -1.98 53.87 -23.36
CA VAL A 11 -0.83 53.02 -23.67
C VAL A 11 0.01 53.72 -24.73
N MET A 12 1.31 53.83 -24.50
CA MET A 12 2.26 54.39 -25.46
C MET A 12 2.40 53.44 -26.66
N SER A 13 2.33 53.99 -27.87
CA SER A 13 2.68 53.29 -29.11
C SER A 13 4.14 53.55 -29.49
N ALA A 14 4.78 52.58 -30.13
CA ALA A 14 6.13 52.73 -30.67
C ALA A 14 6.15 53.71 -31.85
N THR A 15 7.21 54.51 -31.95
CA THR A 15 7.43 55.45 -33.06
C THR A 15 8.11 54.77 -34.25
N PRO A 16 8.12 55.39 -35.44
CA PRO A 16 8.88 54.87 -36.58
C PRO A 16 10.38 54.67 -36.29
N GLN A 17 10.98 55.51 -35.42
CA GLN A 17 12.37 55.32 -35.00
C GLN A 17 12.55 54.05 -34.14
N ASP A 18 11.60 53.76 -33.24
CA ASP A 18 11.62 52.55 -32.41
C ASP A 18 11.56 51.28 -33.29
N ILE A 19 10.72 51.28 -34.33
CA ILE A 19 10.61 50.21 -35.32
C ILE A 19 11.92 50.05 -36.11
N SER A 20 12.51 51.17 -36.53
CA SER A 20 13.82 51.17 -37.23
C SER A 20 14.95 50.65 -36.33
N LEU A 21 14.94 50.98 -35.04
CA LEU A 21 15.88 50.42 -34.06
C LEU A 21 15.69 48.90 -33.91
N ALA A 22 14.45 48.42 -33.78
CA ALA A 22 14.15 46.99 -33.66
C ALA A 22 14.59 46.15 -34.88
N LYS A 23 14.62 46.76 -36.08
CA LYS A 23 15.16 46.12 -37.30
C LYS A 23 16.69 46.02 -37.28
N ARG A 24 17.39 46.93 -36.57
CA ARG A 24 18.87 46.96 -36.47
C ARG A 24 19.42 46.13 -35.31
N VAL A 25 18.74 46.13 -34.16
CA VAL A 25 19.18 45.43 -32.96
C VAL A 25 18.62 44.00 -32.95
N LYS A 26 19.42 43.05 -33.45
CA LYS A 26 18.99 41.65 -33.60
C LYS A 26 18.92 40.87 -32.28
N ALA A 27 19.79 41.20 -31.33
CA ALA A 27 19.90 40.53 -30.03
C ALA A 27 18.81 40.93 -29.03
N ALA A 28 18.20 42.11 -29.18
CA ALA A 28 17.15 42.57 -28.26
C ALA A 28 15.86 41.78 -28.46
N LYS A 29 15.27 41.31 -27.36
CA LYS A 29 13.93 40.73 -27.33
C LYS A 29 12.86 41.81 -27.15
N TYR A 30 13.16 42.84 -26.36
CA TYR A 30 12.29 43.99 -26.18
C TYR A 30 13.02 45.30 -26.45
N ILE A 31 12.32 46.25 -27.08
CA ILE A 31 12.65 47.67 -27.03
C ILE A 31 11.91 48.29 -25.85
N ALA A 32 12.63 49.04 -25.01
CA ALA A 32 12.09 49.69 -23.83
C ALA A 32 11.96 51.20 -23.99
N LYS A 33 10.84 51.75 -23.50
CA LYS A 33 10.64 53.21 -23.33
C LYS A 33 10.15 53.50 -21.93
N THR A 34 10.51 54.67 -21.41
CA THR A 34 10.05 55.08 -20.09
C THR A 34 9.33 56.41 -20.09
N GLU A 35 8.41 56.54 -19.14
CA GLU A 35 7.68 57.76 -18.84
C GLU A 35 7.55 57.90 -17.33
N VAL A 36 7.53 59.11 -16.80
CA VAL A 36 7.24 59.35 -15.38
C VAL A 36 5.96 60.14 -15.27
N ARG A 37 5.01 59.64 -14.47
CA ARG A 37 3.73 60.32 -14.21
C ARG A 37 3.43 60.36 -12.72
N LEU A 38 2.69 61.37 -12.30
CA LEU A 38 2.05 61.39 -10.99
C LEU A 38 0.73 60.61 -11.07
N CYS A 39 0.65 59.47 -10.40
CA CYS A 39 -0.52 58.59 -10.43
C CYS A 39 -0.99 58.34 -9.00
N GLY A 40 -2.22 58.78 -8.66
CA GLY A 40 -2.74 58.66 -7.29
C GLY A 40 -1.79 59.27 -6.24
N HIS A 41 -1.30 60.49 -6.52
CA HIS A 41 -0.32 61.22 -5.70
C HIS A 41 1.08 60.57 -5.55
N LYS A 42 1.36 59.47 -6.26
CA LYS A 42 2.68 58.83 -6.28
C LYS A 42 3.39 59.04 -7.60
N LYS A 43 4.65 59.51 -7.53
CA LYS A 43 5.55 59.53 -8.69
C LYS A 43 5.77 58.08 -9.13
N THR A 44 5.35 57.77 -10.35
CA THR A 44 5.38 56.43 -10.92
C THR A 44 6.19 56.46 -12.20
N LEU A 45 7.21 55.60 -12.28
CA LEU A 45 7.94 55.29 -13.50
C LEU A 45 7.18 54.20 -14.24
N LEU A 46 6.83 54.47 -15.49
CA LEU A 46 6.22 53.53 -16.41
C LEU A 46 7.31 53.04 -17.35
N LEU A 47 7.49 51.73 -17.42
CA LEU A 47 8.35 51.05 -18.39
C LEU A 47 7.47 50.30 -19.38
N TYR A 48 7.56 50.68 -20.65
CA TYR A 48 6.87 50.02 -21.76
C TYR A 48 7.85 49.10 -22.46
N LEU A 49 7.46 47.84 -22.64
CA LEU A 49 8.24 46.83 -23.35
C LEU A 49 7.53 46.47 -24.64
N PHE A 50 8.19 46.70 -25.77
CA PHE A 50 7.71 46.39 -27.10
C PHE A 50 8.48 45.19 -27.64
N SER A 51 7.78 44.12 -28.00
CA SER A 51 8.41 42.93 -28.61
C SER A 51 9.11 43.32 -29.91
N THR A 52 10.40 43.03 -30.03
CA THR A 52 11.16 43.34 -31.25
C THR A 52 10.64 42.56 -32.45
N ALA A 53 10.13 41.34 -32.23
CA ALA A 53 9.48 40.54 -33.27
C ALA A 53 8.16 41.17 -33.76
N GLU A 54 7.38 41.78 -32.87
CA GLU A 54 6.13 42.47 -33.24
C GLU A 54 6.44 43.79 -33.96
N LEU A 55 7.40 44.56 -33.47
CA LEU A 55 7.84 45.80 -34.11
C LEU A 55 8.40 45.58 -35.52
N ARG A 56 9.15 44.50 -35.76
CA ARG A 56 9.65 44.14 -37.10
C ARG A 56 8.51 43.87 -38.09
N ASN A 57 7.36 43.42 -37.60
CA ASN A 57 6.12 43.23 -38.35
C ASN A 57 5.20 44.46 -38.30
N GLU A 58 5.76 45.64 -37.97
CA GLU A 58 5.05 46.93 -37.95
C GLU A 58 3.90 47.02 -36.95
N LYS A 59 3.88 46.16 -35.93
CA LYS A 59 2.95 46.23 -34.81
C LYS A 59 3.54 47.11 -33.69
N ALA A 60 2.98 48.30 -33.53
CA ALA A 60 3.51 49.32 -32.61
C ALA A 60 3.01 49.22 -31.15
N GLU A 61 2.28 48.16 -30.80
CA GLU A 61 1.68 47.97 -29.48
C GLU A 61 2.72 47.47 -28.45
N ALA A 62 2.65 47.99 -27.23
CA ALA A 62 3.49 47.49 -26.14
C ALA A 62 2.99 46.11 -25.68
N THR A 63 3.91 45.17 -25.48
CA THR A 63 3.64 43.82 -24.97
C THR A 63 3.37 43.85 -23.46
N TYR A 64 4.15 44.65 -22.73
CA TYR A 64 4.01 44.83 -21.29
C TYR A 64 4.14 46.30 -20.90
N ARG A 65 3.46 46.66 -19.82
CA ARG A 65 3.62 47.96 -19.16
C ARG A 65 3.84 47.77 -17.67
N VAL A 66 5.05 48.06 -17.19
CA VAL A 66 5.44 47.93 -15.79
C VAL A 66 5.29 49.29 -15.11
N PHE A 67 4.58 49.32 -13.99
CA PHE A 67 4.42 50.49 -13.14
C PHE A 67 5.32 50.32 -11.92
N LEU A 68 6.27 51.24 -11.74
CA LEU A 68 7.19 51.26 -10.61
C LEU A 68 6.99 52.54 -9.81
N THR A 69 6.67 52.37 -8.53
CA THR A 69 6.64 53.46 -7.54
C THR A 69 7.85 53.34 -6.63
N HIS A 70 8.03 54.25 -5.67
CA HIS A 70 9.14 54.15 -4.71
C HIS A 70 8.97 52.99 -3.71
N ASP A 71 7.75 52.47 -3.53
CA ASP A 71 7.42 51.47 -2.51
C ASP A 71 6.75 50.20 -3.06
N ASP A 72 6.43 50.16 -4.36
CA ASP A 72 5.79 49.00 -4.96
C ASP A 72 5.89 48.95 -6.49
N TYR A 73 5.57 47.80 -7.09
CA TYR A 73 5.43 47.65 -8.55
C TYR A 73 4.31 46.68 -8.97
N ILE A 74 3.83 46.86 -10.20
CA ILE A 74 2.90 45.94 -10.84
C ILE A 74 3.05 46.00 -12.36
N THR A 75 2.86 44.86 -13.04
CA THR A 75 2.93 44.80 -14.50
C THR A 75 1.55 44.57 -15.08
N GLN A 76 1.23 45.29 -16.15
CA GLN A 76 0.06 45.06 -16.97
C GLN A 76 0.49 44.25 -18.20
N ASP A 77 -0.16 43.11 -18.41
CA ASP A 77 -0.01 42.30 -19.62
C ASP A 77 -0.96 42.81 -20.69
N LEU A 78 -0.39 43.26 -21.82
CA LEU A 78 -1.12 43.88 -22.91
C LEU A 78 -1.33 42.92 -24.09
N ARG A 79 -0.82 41.68 -24.03
CA ARG A 79 -0.97 40.67 -25.09
C ARG A 79 -2.39 40.09 -25.18
N SER A 80 -3.12 40.12 -24.06
CA SER A 80 -4.46 39.54 -23.97
C SER A 80 -5.54 40.61 -24.15
N LYS A 81 -6.62 40.26 -24.86
CA LYS A 81 -7.86 41.07 -24.91
C LYS A 81 -8.46 41.29 -23.51
N SER A 82 -8.17 40.41 -22.55
CA SER A 82 -8.59 40.53 -21.15
C SER A 82 -7.50 41.19 -20.30
N LEU A 83 -7.86 42.20 -19.51
CA LEU A 83 -6.93 42.92 -18.65
C LEU A 83 -6.34 41.98 -17.57
N ARG A 84 -5.02 41.76 -17.62
CA ARG A 84 -4.29 40.96 -16.62
C ARG A 84 -3.20 41.77 -15.93
N TRP A 85 -3.15 41.66 -14.60
CA TRP A 85 -2.14 42.30 -13.76
C TRP A 85 -1.22 41.22 -13.18
N LEU A 86 0.07 41.37 -13.41
CA LEU A 86 1.12 40.45 -12.97
C LEU A 86 1.88 41.07 -11.80
N THR A 87 2.17 40.25 -10.78
CA THR A 87 2.87 40.66 -9.55
C THR A 87 4.31 40.18 -9.48
N GLY A 88 4.76 39.35 -10.45
CA GLY A 88 6.13 38.85 -10.55
C GLY A 88 7.11 39.93 -11.05
N LYS A 89 8.40 39.78 -10.73
CA LYS A 89 9.45 40.70 -11.21
C LYS A 89 9.59 40.65 -12.73
N LEU A 90 10.23 41.65 -13.31
CA LEU A 90 10.43 41.84 -14.74
C LEU A 90 11.00 40.59 -15.41
N TYR A 91 12.06 40.01 -14.84
CA TYR A 91 12.64 38.76 -15.31
C TYR A 91 11.64 37.60 -15.32
N SER A 92 10.76 37.47 -14.32
CA SER A 92 9.76 36.39 -14.30
C SER A 92 8.65 36.55 -15.34
N VAL A 93 8.48 37.75 -15.90
CA VAL A 93 7.40 38.08 -16.84
C VAL A 93 7.89 38.11 -18.29
N ALA A 94 9.08 38.64 -18.52
CA ALA A 94 9.58 38.96 -19.85
C ALA A 94 10.78 38.10 -20.29
N TRP A 95 11.53 37.52 -19.35
CA TRP A 95 12.71 36.70 -19.64
C TRP A 95 12.33 35.21 -19.70
N ASP A 96 12.90 34.47 -20.65
CA ASP A 96 12.79 33.00 -20.72
C ASP A 96 14.15 32.33 -20.93
N CYS A 97 14.19 30.99 -20.88
CA CYS A 97 15.45 30.25 -20.92
C CYS A 97 16.27 30.45 -22.21
N ASN A 98 15.65 30.88 -23.31
CA ASN A 98 16.38 31.18 -24.55
C ASN A 98 17.15 32.51 -24.48
N ASP A 99 16.85 33.35 -23.49
CA ASP A 99 17.55 34.61 -23.23
C ASP A 99 18.83 34.41 -22.38
N TYR A 100 19.20 33.16 -22.09
CA TYR A 100 20.38 32.85 -21.29
C TYR A 100 21.68 33.32 -21.98
N GLY A 101 22.48 34.11 -21.25
CA GLY A 101 23.70 34.73 -21.77
C GLY A 101 23.49 36.02 -22.58
N ASN A 102 22.24 36.39 -22.90
CA ASN A 102 21.92 37.62 -23.59
C ASN A 102 21.79 38.80 -22.60
N LYS A 103 22.86 39.58 -22.45
CA LYS A 103 22.87 40.77 -21.57
C LYS A 103 22.01 41.92 -22.12
N ASP A 104 21.78 41.96 -23.42
CA ASP A 104 21.07 43.03 -24.13
C ASP A 104 19.64 42.62 -24.54
N TRP A 105 19.02 41.71 -23.78
CA TRP A 105 17.68 41.21 -24.07
C TRP A 105 16.60 42.31 -23.97
N ILE A 106 16.88 43.42 -23.26
CA ILE A 106 16.11 44.67 -23.31
C ILE A 106 17.05 45.79 -23.74
N VAL A 107 16.65 46.56 -24.76
CA VAL A 107 17.38 47.75 -25.21
C VAL A 107 16.48 48.98 -25.14
N PHE A 108 16.95 50.05 -24.50
CA PHE A 108 16.23 51.32 -24.45
C PHE A 108 16.32 52.06 -25.78
N THR A 109 15.24 52.74 -26.17
CA THR A 109 15.22 53.46 -27.45
C THR A 109 16.05 54.76 -27.45
N ASP A 110 16.25 55.35 -26.26
CA ASP A 110 16.94 56.63 -26.11
C ASP A 110 17.59 56.78 -24.72
N ASP A 111 18.63 57.62 -24.65
CA ASP A 111 19.32 57.97 -23.40
C ASP A 111 18.42 58.67 -22.39
N THR A 112 17.36 59.33 -22.84
CA THR A 112 16.41 60.00 -21.95
C THR A 112 15.66 58.98 -21.11
N SER A 113 15.30 57.85 -21.69
CA SER A 113 14.60 56.74 -21.05
C SER A 113 15.50 56.06 -20.03
N VAL A 114 16.78 55.86 -20.35
CA VAL A 114 17.81 55.37 -19.42
C VAL A 114 17.98 56.35 -18.25
N LYS A 115 18.20 57.64 -18.53
CA LYS A 115 18.36 58.69 -17.51
C LYS A 115 17.15 58.78 -16.58
N ARG A 116 15.93 58.60 -17.09
CA ARG A 116 14.70 58.57 -16.28
C ARG A 116 14.70 57.43 -15.28
N VAL A 117 15.10 56.21 -15.68
CA VAL A 117 15.18 55.05 -14.78
C VAL A 117 16.22 55.30 -13.69
N LEU A 118 17.44 55.65 -14.10
CA LEU A 118 18.56 55.87 -13.19
C LEU A 118 18.28 57.01 -12.22
N SER A 119 17.71 58.12 -12.69
CA SER A 119 17.28 59.24 -11.83
C SER A 119 16.15 58.85 -10.87
N PHE A 120 15.20 58.01 -11.31
CA PHE A 120 14.09 57.57 -10.47
C PHE A 120 14.57 56.72 -9.28
N PHE A 121 15.54 55.83 -9.50
CA PHE A 121 16.11 54.97 -8.47
C PHE A 121 17.35 55.56 -7.77
N LYS A 122 17.85 56.71 -8.24
CA LYS A 122 19.12 57.33 -7.80
C LYS A 122 20.31 56.37 -7.96
N ASP A 123 20.34 55.68 -9.10
CA ASP A 123 21.37 54.72 -9.48
C ASP A 123 22.26 55.29 -10.61
N SER A 124 23.46 54.74 -10.78
CA SER A 124 24.41 55.11 -11.84
C SER A 124 24.88 53.92 -12.68
N GLY A 125 24.38 52.72 -12.40
CA GLY A 125 24.70 51.47 -13.10
C GLY A 125 23.76 51.17 -14.27
N ASP A 126 23.48 49.88 -14.48
CA ASP A 126 22.58 49.42 -15.53
C ASP A 126 21.09 49.67 -15.15
N PRO A 127 20.28 50.29 -16.03
CA PRO A 127 18.88 50.58 -15.73
C PRO A 127 18.00 49.34 -15.51
N ILE A 128 18.29 48.20 -16.15
CA ILE A 128 17.52 46.97 -15.96
C ILE A 128 17.91 46.32 -14.63
N GLU A 129 19.19 46.34 -14.26
CA GLU A 129 19.64 45.85 -12.96
C GLU A 129 19.07 46.70 -11.81
N ALA A 130 19.04 48.04 -11.95
CA ALA A 130 18.41 48.92 -10.97
C ALA A 130 16.93 48.56 -10.73
N ILE A 131 16.19 48.26 -11.81
CA ILE A 131 14.80 47.78 -11.73
C ILE A 131 14.72 46.41 -11.07
N ASN A 132 15.61 45.47 -11.44
CA ASN A 132 15.64 44.13 -10.89
C ASN A 132 15.88 44.17 -9.38
N GLN A 133 16.93 44.86 -8.93
CA GLN A 133 17.27 45.02 -7.52
C GLN A 133 16.13 45.65 -6.72
N PHE A 134 15.48 46.69 -7.28
CA PHE A 134 14.29 47.29 -6.67
C PHE A 134 13.15 46.28 -6.50
N GLN A 135 12.80 45.55 -7.57
CA GLN A 135 11.72 44.57 -7.53
C GLN A 135 12.02 43.40 -6.59
N GLU A 136 13.28 42.95 -6.51
CA GLU A 136 13.72 41.93 -5.55
C GLU A 136 13.55 42.39 -4.10
N ASN A 137 13.93 43.64 -3.80
CA ASN A 137 13.73 44.23 -2.47
C ASN A 137 12.24 44.29 -2.10
N ILE A 138 11.37 44.71 -3.03
CA ILE A 138 9.92 44.73 -2.82
C ILE A 138 9.37 43.31 -2.59
N LEU A 139 9.80 42.33 -3.38
CA LEU A 139 9.38 40.93 -3.21
C LEU A 139 9.83 40.37 -1.86
N ALA A 140 11.05 40.69 -1.40
CA ALA A 140 11.54 40.32 -0.08
C ALA A 140 10.67 40.94 1.04
N CYS A 141 10.30 42.22 0.92
CA CYS A 141 9.39 42.89 1.86
C CYS A 141 7.99 42.26 1.86
N ARG A 142 7.38 42.03 0.69
CA ARG A 142 6.08 41.36 0.54
C ARG A 142 6.11 39.95 1.16
N ARG A 143 7.20 39.21 0.95
CA ARG A 143 7.42 37.88 1.53
C ARG A 143 7.47 37.93 3.06
N LYS A 144 8.21 38.88 3.65
CA LYS A 144 8.25 39.09 5.12
C LYS A 144 6.87 39.41 5.71
N VAL A 145 6.02 40.18 5.00
CA VAL A 145 4.63 40.44 5.44
C VAL A 145 3.80 39.16 5.42
N ARG A 146 3.88 38.38 4.33
CA ARG A 146 3.19 37.09 4.24
C ARG A 146 3.65 36.11 5.33
N TYR A 147 4.95 36.05 5.62
CA TYR A 147 5.48 35.21 6.68
C TYR A 147 4.94 35.61 8.05
N ARG A 148 4.88 36.91 8.36
CA ARG A 148 4.24 37.40 9.59
C ARG A 148 2.78 36.94 9.72
N GLN A 149 2.02 36.95 8.63
CA GLN A 149 0.62 36.48 8.62
C GLN A 149 0.53 34.97 8.89
N ILE A 150 1.34 34.17 8.19
CA ILE A 150 1.39 32.70 8.39
C ILE A 150 1.83 32.37 9.82
N MET A 151 2.88 33.03 10.31
CA MET A 151 3.37 32.88 11.69
C MET A 151 2.27 33.20 12.71
N ALA A 152 1.55 34.31 12.54
CA ALA A 152 0.45 34.68 13.43
C ALA A 152 -0.69 33.64 13.43
N GLN A 153 -1.01 33.06 12.27
CA GLN A 153 -2.00 31.97 12.17
C GLN A 153 -1.54 30.72 12.93
N ILE A 154 -0.28 30.33 12.74
CA ILE A 154 0.32 29.19 13.44
C ILE A 154 0.35 29.47 14.94
N ASP A 155 0.82 30.65 15.37
CA ASP A 155 0.94 31.02 16.79
C ASP A 155 -0.43 31.03 17.47
N LYS A 156 -1.48 31.50 16.77
CA LYS A 156 -2.86 31.40 17.24
C LYS A 156 -3.26 29.95 17.50
N GLN A 157 -2.95 29.03 16.58
CA GLN A 157 -3.25 27.61 16.78
C GLN A 157 -2.39 26.99 17.89
N MET A 158 -1.10 27.32 17.96
CA MET A 158 -0.19 26.84 19.00
C MET A 158 -0.57 27.32 20.40
N SER A 159 -1.23 28.48 20.52
CA SER A 159 -1.75 28.98 21.80
C SER A 159 -2.86 28.10 22.41
N THR A 160 -3.49 27.24 21.60
CA THR A 160 -4.53 26.29 22.07
C THR A 160 -3.95 25.00 22.63
N VAL A 161 -2.64 24.78 22.49
CA VAL A 161 -1.98 23.53 22.88
C VAL A 161 -1.82 23.46 24.39
N PRO A 162 -2.36 22.44 25.07
CA PRO A 162 -2.22 22.33 26.52
C PRO A 162 -0.78 22.09 26.97
N ALA A 163 -0.51 22.43 28.23
CA ALA A 163 0.75 22.08 28.89
C ALA A 163 0.95 20.55 28.96
N LEU A 164 2.21 20.14 29.13
CA LEU A 164 2.54 18.74 29.34
C LEU A 164 2.01 18.26 30.70
N PRO A 165 1.65 16.96 30.85
CA PRO A 165 1.32 16.39 32.15
C PRO A 165 2.45 16.59 33.17
N HIS A 166 2.11 16.81 34.45
CA HIS A 166 3.10 17.08 35.51
C HIS A 166 4.19 16.00 35.62
N SER A 167 3.82 14.72 35.48
CA SER A 167 4.74 13.59 35.53
C SER A 167 5.23 13.13 34.14
N TRP A 168 5.22 14.01 33.13
CA TRP A 168 5.55 13.66 31.75
C TRP A 168 6.94 13.02 31.62
N ARG A 169 7.98 13.70 32.11
CA ARG A 169 9.37 13.24 31.98
C ARG A 169 9.59 11.90 32.70
N HIS A 170 9.06 11.78 33.91
CA HIS A 170 9.11 10.53 34.68
C HIS A 170 8.37 9.39 33.97
N TRP A 171 7.19 9.64 33.39
CA TRP A 171 6.46 8.63 32.63
C TRP A 171 7.23 8.19 31.37
N VAL A 172 7.88 9.12 30.66
CA VAL A 172 8.71 8.78 29.49
C VAL A 172 9.83 7.82 29.90
N GLU A 173 10.53 8.11 31.00
CA GLU A 173 11.59 7.27 31.51
C GLU A 173 11.10 5.89 32.00
N GLU A 174 10.02 5.87 32.79
CA GLU A 174 9.54 4.63 33.39
C GLU A 174 8.75 3.75 32.42
N SER A 175 7.88 4.33 31.59
CA SER A 175 6.93 3.59 30.76
C SER A 175 7.30 3.60 29.28
N ALA A 176 7.71 4.74 28.71
CA ALA A 176 8.02 4.79 27.27
C ALA A 176 9.38 4.13 26.95
N LEU A 177 10.36 4.34 27.82
CA LEU A 177 11.70 3.77 27.76
C LEU A 177 11.82 2.51 28.64
N TYR A 178 10.74 1.75 28.80
CA TYR A 178 10.68 0.56 29.65
C TYR A 178 11.78 -0.47 29.32
N GLU A 179 12.14 -0.63 28.04
CA GLU A 179 13.21 -1.54 27.59
C GLU A 179 14.62 -0.97 27.81
N SER A 180 14.75 0.34 28.05
CA SER A 180 15.99 1.05 28.36
C SER A 180 16.33 0.92 29.85
N ARG A 181 16.27 -0.31 30.35
CA ARG A 181 16.63 -0.66 31.73
C ARG A 181 17.75 -1.68 31.66
N TYR A 182 18.91 -1.29 32.14
CA TYR A 182 20.14 -2.06 32.04
C TYR A 182 20.73 -2.37 33.40
N ILE A 183 21.43 -3.50 33.45
CA ILE A 183 22.51 -3.69 34.41
C ILE A 183 23.83 -3.66 33.65
N PHE A 184 24.61 -2.62 33.90
CA PHE A 184 25.98 -2.55 33.42
C PHE A 184 26.86 -3.35 34.37
N TYR A 185 27.68 -4.27 33.85
CA TYR A 185 28.51 -5.14 34.68
C TYR A 185 29.94 -5.21 34.18
N GLU A 186 30.87 -5.41 35.11
CA GLU A 186 32.26 -5.66 34.79
C GLU A 186 32.47 -7.16 34.56
N TYR A 187 32.95 -7.53 33.38
CA TYR A 187 33.19 -8.94 33.07
C TYR A 187 34.38 -9.46 33.85
N ARG A 188 34.17 -10.52 34.64
CA ARG A 188 35.20 -11.25 35.38
C ARG A 188 34.94 -12.74 35.25
N ASP A 189 35.96 -13.59 35.30
CA ASP A 189 35.80 -15.05 35.28
C ASP A 189 35.34 -15.57 36.66
N ARG A 190 34.13 -15.17 37.08
CA ARG A 190 33.51 -15.51 38.36
C ARG A 190 32.00 -15.66 38.19
N LYS A 191 31.41 -16.54 39.00
CA LYS A 191 29.97 -16.81 39.03
C LYS A 191 29.14 -15.57 39.37
N LEU A 192 29.61 -14.77 40.33
CA LEU A 192 28.96 -13.56 40.81
C LEU A 192 29.77 -12.33 40.41
N MET A 193 29.14 -11.39 39.70
CA MET A 193 29.78 -10.18 39.18
C MET A 193 29.17 -8.91 39.77
N ASP A 194 29.97 -7.85 39.83
CA ASP A 194 29.52 -6.50 40.17
C ASP A 194 28.81 -5.86 38.98
N GLY A 195 27.66 -5.26 39.25
CA GLY A 195 26.94 -4.46 38.27
C GLY A 195 26.19 -3.30 38.89
N TYR A 196 25.72 -2.41 38.03
CA TYR A 196 24.96 -1.23 38.40
C TYR A 196 23.62 -1.25 37.65
N CYS A 197 22.52 -1.17 38.39
CA CYS A 197 21.19 -1.11 37.82
C CYS A 197 20.79 0.33 37.50
N THR A 198 20.55 0.61 36.23
CA THR A 198 20.14 1.92 35.71
C THR A 198 18.68 2.29 35.98
N HIS A 199 17.88 1.36 36.53
CA HIS A 199 16.49 1.61 36.92
C HIS A 199 16.38 2.01 38.39
N CYS A 200 16.95 1.21 39.30
CA CYS A 200 16.93 1.56 40.71
C CYS A 200 18.10 2.42 41.16
N HIS A 201 19.10 2.67 40.29
CA HIS A 201 20.29 3.47 40.56
C HIS A 201 21.20 2.95 41.69
N HIS A 202 21.31 1.62 41.83
CA HIS A 202 22.14 1.00 42.86
C HIS A 202 23.09 -0.05 42.28
N ASP A 203 24.22 -0.21 42.95
CA ASP A 203 25.12 -1.35 42.77
C ASP A 203 24.45 -2.65 43.24
N VAL A 204 24.67 -3.72 42.47
CA VAL A 204 24.05 -5.03 42.62
C VAL A 204 25.03 -6.14 42.30
N LYS A 205 24.80 -7.33 42.85
CA LYS A 205 25.53 -8.55 42.50
C LYS A 205 24.68 -9.42 41.58
N VAL A 206 25.22 -9.78 40.42
CA VAL A 206 24.49 -10.54 39.40
C VAL A 206 25.18 -11.86 39.10
N GLU A 207 24.38 -12.92 38.93
CA GLU A 207 24.88 -14.27 38.68
C GLU A 207 24.84 -14.59 37.18
N HIS A 208 25.96 -15.08 36.64
CA HIS A 208 26.13 -15.44 35.22
C HIS A 208 25.54 -14.43 34.20
N PRO A 209 25.83 -13.11 34.31
CA PRO A 209 25.31 -12.14 33.36
C PRO A 209 25.94 -12.36 31.96
N HIS A 210 25.07 -12.38 30.93
CA HIS A 210 25.49 -12.46 29.54
C HIS A 210 25.10 -11.19 28.78
N HIS A 211 26.09 -10.54 28.15
CA HIS A 211 25.87 -9.32 27.37
C HIS A 211 24.72 -9.49 26.36
N GLY A 212 23.77 -8.56 26.38
CA GLY A 212 22.58 -8.54 25.52
C GLY A 212 21.44 -9.46 25.96
N LYS A 213 21.63 -10.30 26.99
CA LYS A 213 20.55 -11.14 27.52
C LYS A 213 19.66 -10.37 28.49
N LYS A 214 18.37 -10.69 28.45
CA LYS A 214 17.38 -10.21 29.43
C LYS A 214 17.61 -10.89 30.78
N GLY A 215 17.32 -10.17 31.85
CA GLY A 215 17.41 -10.65 33.22
C GLY A 215 16.51 -9.83 34.15
N ILE A 216 16.65 -10.08 35.44
CA ILE A 216 15.90 -9.39 36.49
C ILE A 216 16.91 -8.76 37.44
N CYS A 217 16.68 -7.50 37.81
CA CYS A 217 17.49 -6.87 38.84
C CYS A 217 17.23 -7.56 40.19
N PRO A 218 18.27 -8.05 40.89
CA PRO A 218 18.09 -8.74 42.18
C PRO A 218 17.64 -7.80 43.31
N ARG A 219 17.76 -6.48 43.12
CA ARG A 219 17.37 -5.47 44.12
C ARG A 219 15.94 -4.97 43.93
N CYS A 220 15.62 -4.44 42.75
CA CYS A 220 14.30 -3.83 42.50
C CYS A 220 13.32 -4.76 41.77
N GLY A 221 13.76 -5.94 41.33
CA GLY A 221 12.92 -6.86 40.57
C GLY A 221 12.58 -6.40 39.15
N SER A 222 13.08 -5.24 38.69
CA SER A 222 12.81 -4.77 37.34
C SER A 222 13.42 -5.71 36.30
N PRO A 223 12.70 -6.00 35.20
CA PRO A 223 13.31 -6.55 33.99
C PRO A 223 14.41 -5.61 33.50
N VAL A 224 15.53 -6.19 33.09
CA VAL A 224 16.70 -5.47 32.59
C VAL A 224 17.35 -6.22 31.43
N THR A 225 18.21 -5.54 30.67
CA THR A 225 19.17 -6.18 29.77
C THR A 225 20.58 -6.03 30.32
N PHE A 226 21.37 -7.11 30.34
CA PHE A 226 22.76 -7.06 30.82
C PHE A 226 23.68 -6.42 29.77
N LYS A 227 24.53 -5.49 30.20
CA LYS A 227 25.48 -4.77 29.35
C LYS A 227 26.89 -4.87 29.94
N ALA A 228 27.74 -5.70 29.36
CA ALA A 228 29.16 -5.72 29.73
C ALA A 228 29.80 -4.36 29.42
N ILE A 229 30.45 -3.72 30.39
CA ILE A 229 30.97 -2.35 30.28
C ILE A 229 31.91 -2.20 29.07
N GLY A 230 32.91 -3.09 28.94
CA GLY A 230 33.88 -3.05 27.83
C GLY A 230 33.28 -3.28 26.43
N LYS A 231 32.03 -3.75 26.32
CA LYS A 231 31.31 -3.95 25.04
C LYS A 231 30.25 -2.90 24.77
N SER A 232 29.99 -1.99 25.72
CA SER A 232 28.79 -1.13 25.72
C SER A 232 29.13 0.35 25.71
N THR A 233 30.06 0.76 24.84
CA THR A 233 30.60 2.14 24.78
C THR A 233 29.72 3.13 24.01
N ARG A 234 28.70 2.66 23.27
CA ARG A 234 27.84 3.47 22.38
C ARG A 234 26.35 3.23 22.60
N VAL A 235 25.92 3.07 23.85
CA VAL A 235 24.51 2.80 24.16
C VAL A 235 23.72 4.10 24.15
N ILE A 236 22.81 4.22 23.18
CA ILE A 236 21.82 5.29 23.06
C ILE A 236 20.50 4.60 22.72
N ASP A 237 19.45 4.90 23.48
CA ASP A 237 18.12 4.40 23.19
C ASP A 237 17.21 5.54 22.76
N GLN A 238 16.43 5.29 21.71
CA GLN A 238 15.52 6.28 21.15
C GLN A 238 14.13 5.67 20.98
N LYS A 239 13.09 6.41 21.39
CA LYS A 239 11.69 6.06 21.19
C LYS A 239 10.90 7.28 20.73
N TYR A 240 9.99 7.04 19.78
CA TYR A 240 8.96 8.01 19.44
C TYR A 240 7.76 7.83 20.37
N VAL A 241 7.25 8.94 20.87
CA VAL A 241 6.19 8.98 21.87
C VAL A 241 5.07 9.89 21.39
N THR A 242 3.83 9.45 21.55
CA THR A 242 2.64 10.25 21.22
C THR A 242 1.86 10.61 22.49
N LEU A 243 1.57 11.90 22.65
CA LEU A 243 0.65 12.42 23.65
C LEU A 243 -0.58 12.99 22.96
N ILE A 244 -1.76 12.48 23.32
CA ILE A 244 -3.03 12.98 22.80
C ILE A 244 -3.67 13.87 23.86
N GLN A 245 -4.12 15.07 23.50
CA GLN A 245 -4.82 15.99 24.40
C GLN A 245 -6.01 16.63 23.71
N ARG A 246 -6.95 17.19 24.48
CA ARG A 246 -7.99 18.08 23.95
C ARG A 246 -7.44 19.50 23.81
N ALA A 247 -7.70 20.15 22.68
CA ALA A 247 -7.37 21.54 22.42
C ALA A 247 -8.66 22.24 21.94
N GLY A 248 -9.48 22.70 22.89
CA GLY A 248 -10.86 23.11 22.62
C GLY A 248 -11.70 21.93 22.12
N ASP A 249 -12.37 22.12 20.98
CA ASP A 249 -13.22 21.10 20.34
C ASP A 249 -12.45 20.08 19.49
N LYS A 250 -11.13 20.26 19.34
CA LYS A 250 -10.25 19.38 18.57
C LYS A 250 -9.43 18.47 19.50
N PHE A 251 -8.90 17.39 18.95
CA PHE A 251 -7.79 16.66 19.56
C PHE A 251 -6.47 17.12 18.96
N ILE A 252 -5.41 17.08 19.76
CA ILE A 252 -4.04 17.26 19.30
C ILE A 252 -3.24 16.00 19.58
N PHE A 253 -2.56 15.51 18.55
CA PHE A 253 -1.55 14.46 18.60
C PHE A 253 -0.19 15.15 18.60
N ARG A 254 0.54 15.01 19.70
CA ARG A 254 1.86 15.61 19.90
C ARG A 254 2.91 14.51 19.83
N GLY A 255 3.80 14.58 18.84
CA GLY A 255 4.89 13.64 18.64
C GLY A 255 6.17 14.12 19.31
N PHE A 256 6.79 13.24 20.09
CA PHE A 256 8.05 13.48 20.77
C PHE A 256 9.11 12.46 20.36
N ASN A 257 10.35 12.93 20.27
CA ASN A 257 11.52 12.09 20.22
C ASN A 257 12.16 12.04 21.62
N ALA A 258 12.13 10.88 22.27
CA ALA A 258 12.79 10.62 23.54
C ALA A 258 14.10 9.87 23.29
N CYS A 259 15.21 10.42 23.77
CA CYS A 259 16.56 9.87 23.62
C CYS A 259 17.22 9.75 25.00
N LYS A 260 17.66 8.55 25.37
CA LYS A 260 18.42 8.28 26.60
C LYS A 260 19.83 7.86 26.24
N ASP A 261 20.81 8.66 26.66
CA ASP A 261 22.22 8.52 26.32
C ASP A 261 23.02 7.99 27.52
N TYR A 262 23.77 6.91 27.30
CA TYR A 262 24.59 6.23 28.31
C TYR A 262 26.10 6.31 27.98
N ARG A 263 26.50 7.04 26.92
CA ARG A 263 27.88 7.03 26.42
C ARG A 263 28.88 7.66 27.37
N ASP A 264 28.50 8.77 27.98
CA ASP A 264 29.38 9.56 28.85
C ASP A 264 29.45 8.91 30.25
N ASP A 265 28.29 8.68 30.87
CA ASP A 265 28.16 7.98 32.15
C ASP A 265 26.86 7.17 32.21
N TYR A 266 26.97 5.85 32.32
CA TYR A 266 25.82 4.95 32.45
C TYR A 266 25.16 5.03 33.84
N ARG A 267 25.82 5.62 34.84
CA ARG A 267 25.26 5.88 36.17
C ARG A 267 24.47 7.19 36.21
N ALA A 268 24.87 8.19 35.41
CA ALA A 268 24.24 9.50 35.30
C ALA A 268 23.78 9.79 33.85
N THR A 269 22.77 9.04 33.41
CA THR A 269 22.27 9.09 32.02
C THR A 269 21.63 10.43 31.66
N ARG A 270 21.82 10.90 30.42
CA ARG A 270 21.12 12.08 29.89
C ARG A 270 19.83 11.65 29.18
N LEU A 271 18.70 12.26 29.55
CA LEU A 271 17.40 12.06 28.90
C LEU A 271 16.94 13.34 28.19
N ASP A 272 16.86 13.30 26.87
CA ASP A 272 16.36 14.39 26.02
C ASP A 272 14.98 14.02 25.48
N VAL A 273 13.99 14.89 25.68
CA VAL A 273 12.60 14.65 25.21
C VAL A 273 12.13 15.89 24.46
N ASN A 274 12.15 15.82 23.13
CA ASN A 274 11.87 16.96 22.26
C ASN A 274 10.57 16.74 21.50
N GLU A 275 9.69 17.74 21.52
CA GLU A 275 8.49 17.73 20.68
C GLU A 275 8.86 18.09 19.23
N THR A 276 8.52 17.22 18.29
CA THR A 276 8.97 17.33 16.89
C THR A 276 7.82 17.65 15.94
N MET A 277 6.61 17.21 16.26
CA MET A 277 5.43 17.33 15.40
C MET A 277 4.13 17.48 16.19
N ARG A 278 3.15 18.13 15.58
CA ARG A 278 1.79 18.30 16.08
C ARG A 278 0.81 18.09 14.94
N ALA A 279 -0.25 17.33 15.18
CA ALA A 279 -1.38 17.24 14.27
C ALA A 279 -2.69 17.44 15.03
N PHE A 280 -3.59 18.24 14.45
CA PHE A 280 -4.91 18.46 15.01
C PHE A 280 -5.95 17.62 14.26
N SER A 281 -6.83 16.98 15.01
CA SER A 281 -7.94 16.22 14.45
C SER A 281 -9.29 16.78 14.87
N ASP A 282 -10.32 16.44 14.11
CA ASP A 282 -11.71 16.60 14.54
C ASP A 282 -12.10 15.56 15.62
N LYS A 283 -13.37 15.58 16.03
CA LYS A 283 -13.96 14.67 17.02
C LYS A 283 -13.97 13.19 16.60
N ASP A 284 -13.85 12.93 15.30
CA ASP A 284 -13.86 11.60 14.69
C ASP A 284 -12.43 11.15 14.33
N PHE A 285 -11.43 11.90 14.79
CA PHE A 285 -9.99 11.65 14.64
C PHE A 285 -9.48 11.79 13.20
N HIS A 286 -10.15 12.55 12.33
CA HIS A 286 -9.62 12.88 11.00
C HIS A 286 -8.67 14.08 11.06
N ILE A 287 -7.53 13.95 10.40
CA ILE A 287 -6.48 14.99 10.32
C ILE A 287 -6.39 15.46 8.87
N LYS A 288 -6.35 16.77 8.67
CA LYS A 288 -6.11 17.39 7.36
C LYS A 288 -4.65 17.80 7.24
N ASP A 289 -4.11 17.81 6.03
CA ASP A 289 -2.75 18.30 5.74
C ASP A 289 -2.48 19.70 6.30
N SER A 290 -3.49 20.59 6.27
CA SER A 290 -3.40 21.95 6.81
C SER A 290 -3.37 22.03 8.34
N ASP A 291 -3.67 20.93 9.03
CA ASP A 291 -3.69 20.81 10.49
C ASP A 291 -2.41 20.09 11.02
N CYS A 292 -1.41 19.87 10.18
CA CYS A 292 -0.13 19.24 10.51
C CYS A 292 1.01 20.27 10.61
N PHE A 293 1.83 20.13 11.64
CA PHE A 293 2.92 21.04 11.97
C PHE A 293 4.17 20.30 12.43
N SER A 294 5.34 20.85 12.12
CA SER A 294 6.63 20.38 12.66
C SER A 294 7.37 21.52 13.33
N TYR A 295 8.21 21.18 14.32
CA TYR A 295 9.15 22.12 14.91
C TYR A 295 10.47 22.04 14.14
N ASN A 296 10.69 22.99 13.24
CA ASN A 296 11.88 23.00 12.37
C ASN A 296 12.14 24.43 11.86
N MET A 297 13.12 24.57 10.97
CA MET A 297 13.40 25.80 10.25
C MET A 297 12.17 26.23 9.43
N PHE A 298 11.55 27.37 9.77
CA PHE A 298 10.27 27.78 9.17
C PHE A 298 10.34 27.89 7.64
N ARG A 299 11.29 28.65 7.12
CA ARG A 299 11.58 28.82 5.69
C ARG A 299 13.09 29.05 5.49
N PRO A 300 13.71 28.57 4.39
CA PRO A 300 15.16 28.62 4.20
C PRO A 300 15.77 30.03 4.25
N ASP A 301 15.02 31.03 3.80
CA ASP A 301 15.41 32.44 3.72
C ASP A 301 15.08 33.24 4.99
N TYR A 302 14.32 32.66 5.93
CA TYR A 302 13.98 33.31 7.20
C TYR A 302 14.82 32.79 8.37
N GLN A 303 15.28 31.52 8.29
CA GLN A 303 16.24 30.89 9.21
C GLN A 303 15.89 30.94 10.72
N VAL A 304 14.60 30.83 11.07
CA VAL A 304 14.14 30.75 12.47
C VAL A 304 13.56 29.37 12.77
N MET A 305 14.05 28.75 13.85
CA MET A 305 13.49 27.52 14.42
C MET A 305 12.18 27.83 15.15
N ARG A 306 11.08 27.23 14.71
CA ARG A 306 9.74 27.39 15.29
C ARG A 306 8.78 26.33 14.79
N TRP A 307 7.54 26.35 15.30
CA TRP A 307 6.44 25.65 14.67
C TRP A 307 6.18 26.20 13.26
N LYS A 308 6.14 25.30 12.28
CA LYS A 308 5.79 25.58 10.89
C LYS A 308 4.68 24.65 10.42
N ASP A 309 3.90 25.09 9.44
CA ASP A 309 3.04 24.24 8.64
C ASP A 309 3.85 23.13 7.97
N ASP A 310 3.37 21.89 8.07
CA ASP A 310 4.04 20.72 7.52
C ASP A 310 3.07 19.56 7.24
N PRO A 311 2.52 19.50 6.02
CA PRO A 311 1.66 18.40 5.59
C PRO A 311 2.30 17.01 5.73
N GLN A 312 3.63 16.91 5.71
CA GLN A 312 4.35 15.64 5.80
C GLN A 312 4.61 15.19 7.24
N ALA A 313 4.41 16.06 8.24
CA ALA A 313 4.66 15.72 9.63
C ALA A 313 3.68 14.68 10.17
N GLY A 314 2.37 14.88 9.91
CA GLY A 314 1.30 13.95 10.29
C GLY A 314 1.36 13.53 11.77
N VAL A 315 1.25 12.21 12.00
CA VAL A 315 1.49 11.56 13.30
C VAL A 315 2.50 10.44 13.14
N TYR A 316 3.14 10.03 14.22
CA TYR A 316 3.92 8.80 14.24
C TYR A 316 2.99 7.59 14.09
N LEU A 317 3.12 6.85 12.98
CA LEU A 317 2.32 5.65 12.71
C LEU A 317 2.44 4.63 13.84
N GLU A 318 3.66 4.33 14.29
CA GLU A 318 3.90 3.46 15.45
C GLU A 318 4.73 4.19 16.49
N SER A 319 4.15 4.45 17.66
CA SER A 319 4.81 5.16 18.77
C SER A 319 4.35 4.64 20.12
N VAL A 320 5.11 4.92 21.18
CA VAL A 320 4.63 4.63 22.54
C VAL A 320 3.65 5.71 22.96
N VAL A 321 2.46 5.32 23.41
CA VAL A 321 1.35 6.25 23.61
C VAL A 321 1.18 6.56 25.10
N TYR A 322 1.07 7.85 25.43
CA TYR A 322 0.75 8.28 26.78
C TYR A 322 -0.69 7.90 27.16
N SER A 323 -0.82 6.90 28.04
CA SER A 323 -2.11 6.28 28.35
C SER A 323 -2.91 6.99 29.45
N LYS A 324 -2.24 7.71 30.36
CA LYS A 324 -2.83 8.14 31.64
C LYS A 324 -3.99 9.11 31.52
N ASN A 325 -4.04 9.92 30.46
CA ASN A 325 -5.13 10.87 30.24
C ASN A 325 -6.20 10.36 29.26
N LEU A 326 -5.98 9.22 28.58
CA LEU A 326 -6.86 8.74 27.51
C LEU A 326 -8.30 8.54 27.98
N ARG A 327 -8.48 7.96 29.18
CA ARG A 327 -9.81 7.75 29.78
C ARG A 327 -10.60 9.06 29.92
N GLY A 328 -9.94 10.15 30.27
CA GLY A 328 -10.58 11.45 30.44
C GLY A 328 -10.84 12.17 29.11
N ILE A 329 -9.87 12.18 28.20
CA ILE A 329 -10.01 12.92 26.94
C ILE A 329 -10.99 12.27 25.97
N LEU A 330 -11.15 10.94 26.02
CA LEU A 330 -12.03 10.21 25.10
C LEU A 330 -13.51 10.23 25.52
N VAL A 331 -13.86 10.83 26.66
CA VAL A 331 -15.27 11.05 27.06
C VAL A 331 -16.02 11.79 25.96
N SER A 332 -17.27 11.40 25.71
CA SER A 332 -18.13 11.95 24.66
C SER A 332 -17.61 11.74 23.23
N THR A 333 -16.75 10.73 23.02
CA THR A 333 -16.36 10.23 21.70
C THR A 333 -16.84 8.80 21.49
N LYS A 334 -16.79 8.30 20.25
CA LYS A 334 -17.05 6.88 19.96
C LYS A 334 -16.12 5.93 20.74
N CYS A 335 -14.93 6.40 21.14
CA CYS A 335 -13.89 5.62 21.81
C CYS A 335 -13.93 5.71 23.35
N GLN A 336 -14.96 6.31 23.96
CA GLN A 336 -15.02 6.56 25.40
C GLN A 336 -14.90 5.28 26.25
N TYR A 337 -15.39 4.14 25.73
CA TYR A 337 -15.33 2.84 26.39
C TYR A 337 -14.27 1.92 25.81
N SER A 338 -13.35 2.44 24.98
CA SER A 338 -12.37 1.62 24.27
C SER A 338 -11.47 0.78 25.16
N ASN A 339 -11.29 1.16 26.42
CA ASN A 339 -10.35 0.53 27.36
C ASN A 339 -8.89 0.52 26.82
N LEU A 340 -8.58 1.41 25.88
CA LEU A 340 -7.26 1.54 25.25
C LEU A 340 -6.15 1.81 26.28
N TRP A 341 -6.46 2.57 27.33
CA TRP A 341 -5.49 2.83 28.41
C TRP A 341 -5.00 1.53 29.06
N ALA A 342 -5.89 0.57 29.32
CA ALA A 342 -5.52 -0.70 29.94
C ALA A 342 -4.70 -1.58 28.97
N LEU A 343 -5.01 -1.54 27.67
CA LEU A 343 -4.24 -2.23 26.63
C LEU A 343 -2.80 -1.71 26.57
N LEU A 344 -2.62 -0.39 26.59
CA LEU A 344 -1.30 0.24 26.55
C LEU A 344 -0.51 0.04 27.86
N GLU A 345 -1.19 0.08 29.01
CA GLU A 345 -0.56 -0.09 30.32
C GLU A 345 -0.09 -1.52 30.58
N SER A 346 -0.73 -2.54 29.98
CA SER A 346 -0.28 -3.93 30.09
C SER A 346 0.96 -4.24 29.22
N HIS A 347 1.33 -3.33 28.30
CA HIS A 347 2.46 -3.49 27.39
C HIS A 347 3.36 -2.24 27.36
N PRO A 348 3.99 -1.86 28.49
CA PRO A 348 4.81 -0.65 28.55
C PRO A 348 5.98 -0.70 27.56
N GLY A 349 6.24 0.43 26.88
CA GLY A 349 7.31 0.56 25.89
C GLY A 349 7.01 -0.04 24.51
N GLN A 350 5.89 -0.74 24.36
CA GLN A 350 5.40 -1.23 23.06
C GLN A 350 4.83 -0.08 22.24
N LYS A 351 5.13 -0.09 20.94
CA LYS A 351 4.57 0.88 20.00
C LYS A 351 3.15 0.48 19.61
N PHE A 352 2.32 1.46 19.32
CA PHE A 352 0.93 1.27 18.96
C PHE A 352 0.46 2.33 17.96
N ASP A 353 -0.30 1.93 16.94
CA ASP A 353 -0.95 2.85 16.01
C ASP A 353 -2.27 3.37 16.59
N VAL A 354 -2.13 4.40 17.44
CA VAL A 354 -3.28 4.96 18.14
C VAL A 354 -4.23 5.72 17.23
N LEU A 355 -3.74 6.35 16.15
CA LEU A 355 -4.62 7.10 15.26
C LEU A 355 -5.54 6.14 14.52
N THR A 356 -4.98 5.09 13.90
CA THR A 356 -5.77 4.08 13.18
C THR A 356 -6.73 3.37 14.12
N PHE A 357 -6.29 3.01 15.33
CA PHE A 357 -7.18 2.41 16.34
C PHE A 357 -8.37 3.32 16.67
N LEU A 358 -8.14 4.61 16.92
CA LEU A 358 -9.22 5.56 17.25
C LEU A 358 -10.17 5.79 16.06
N GLN A 359 -9.64 5.85 14.84
CA GLN A 359 -10.45 6.01 13.62
C GLN A 359 -11.30 4.77 13.32
N ARG A 360 -10.75 3.57 13.50
CA ARG A 360 -11.38 2.28 13.19
C ARG A 360 -11.97 1.56 14.41
N TYR A 361 -12.13 2.26 15.53
CA TYR A 361 -12.64 1.68 16.76
C TYR A 361 -14.02 1.03 16.56
N LYS A 362 -14.14 -0.22 17.00
CA LYS A 362 -15.40 -0.97 17.08
C LYS A 362 -15.80 -1.15 18.55
N PRO A 363 -17.09 -1.02 18.92
CA PRO A 363 -17.54 -1.20 20.31
C PRO A 363 -17.14 -2.56 20.93
N CYS A 364 -17.03 -3.62 20.12
CA CYS A 364 -16.60 -4.94 20.58
C CYS A 364 -15.17 -4.97 21.15
N TYR A 365 -14.30 -4.02 20.77
CA TYR A 365 -12.92 -3.95 21.26
C TYR A 365 -12.85 -3.74 22.76
N GLU A 366 -13.81 -3.02 23.36
CA GLU A 366 -13.88 -2.87 24.82
C GLU A 366 -13.85 -4.23 25.52
N TYR A 367 -14.74 -5.13 25.10
CA TYR A 367 -14.90 -6.44 25.70
C TYR A 367 -13.72 -7.35 25.38
N LEU A 368 -13.21 -7.30 24.14
CA LEU A 368 -12.04 -8.08 23.73
C LEU A 368 -10.80 -7.71 24.56
N ILE A 369 -10.54 -6.41 24.75
CA ILE A 369 -9.43 -5.93 25.58
C ILE A 369 -9.63 -6.38 27.03
N LYS A 370 -10.83 -6.22 27.60
CA LYS A 370 -11.14 -6.68 28.97
C LYS A 370 -10.99 -8.19 29.15
N MET A 371 -11.19 -8.97 28.10
CA MET A 371 -11.01 -10.42 28.09
C MET A 371 -9.56 -10.87 27.85
N GLY A 372 -8.66 -9.95 27.50
CA GLY A 372 -7.26 -10.24 27.19
C GLY A 372 -7.04 -10.73 25.75
N PHE A 373 -7.88 -10.33 24.80
CA PHE A 373 -7.80 -10.70 23.37
C PHE A 373 -7.18 -9.54 22.58
N SER A 374 -6.05 -9.02 23.05
CA SER A 374 -5.40 -7.86 22.44
C SER A 374 -4.83 -8.16 21.06
N HIS A 375 -4.33 -9.37 20.82
CA HIS A 375 -3.80 -9.76 19.51
C HIS A 375 -4.89 -9.81 18.44
N LEU A 376 -6.08 -10.34 18.78
CA LEU A 376 -7.24 -10.32 17.90
C LEU A 376 -7.70 -8.89 17.57
N VAL A 377 -7.66 -7.97 18.53
CA VAL A 377 -7.96 -6.55 18.30
C VAL A 377 -6.95 -5.93 17.34
N ASP A 378 -5.66 -6.25 17.53
CA ASP A 378 -4.58 -5.77 16.67
C ASP A 378 -4.76 -6.18 15.20
N GLU A 379 -5.01 -7.46 14.95
CA GLU A 379 -5.28 -7.93 13.60
C GLU A 379 -6.57 -7.35 13.02
N ASP A 380 -7.63 -7.18 13.82
CA ASP A 380 -8.90 -6.69 13.31
C ASP A 380 -8.86 -5.21 12.90
N PHE A 381 -8.20 -4.32 13.65
CA PHE A 381 -8.16 -2.91 13.22
C PHE A 381 -7.26 -2.71 11.99
N ASN A 382 -6.26 -3.58 11.80
CA ASN A 382 -5.38 -3.58 10.63
C ASN A 382 -6.05 -4.19 9.39
N TYR A 383 -6.81 -5.29 9.53
CA TYR A 383 -7.31 -6.09 8.40
C TYR A 383 -8.85 -6.17 8.26
N GLY A 384 -9.63 -5.84 9.30
CA GLY A 384 -11.09 -5.75 9.24
C GLY A 384 -11.83 -7.10 9.20
N ASN A 385 -11.41 -8.08 10.00
CA ASN A 385 -11.89 -9.46 9.97
C ASN A 385 -13.11 -9.76 10.86
N LEU A 386 -13.41 -8.92 11.86
CA LEU A 386 -14.50 -9.12 12.80
C LEU A 386 -15.77 -8.37 12.38
N SER A 387 -16.90 -9.06 12.49
CA SER A 387 -18.23 -8.53 12.19
C SER A 387 -18.69 -7.50 13.22
N GLU A 388 -19.08 -6.32 12.76
CA GLU A 388 -19.70 -5.28 13.58
C GLU A 388 -21.17 -5.58 13.92
N LYS A 389 -21.79 -6.55 13.24
CA LYS A 389 -23.21 -6.88 13.40
C LYS A 389 -23.50 -7.86 14.52
N ALA A 390 -22.46 -8.47 15.10
CA ALA A 390 -22.62 -9.48 16.14
C ALA A 390 -23.23 -8.87 17.42
N LYS A 391 -24.26 -9.51 17.97
CA LYS A 391 -24.99 -9.05 19.16
C LYS A 391 -24.43 -9.62 20.46
N SER A 392 -23.55 -10.63 20.38
CA SER A 392 -22.95 -11.29 21.53
C SER A 392 -21.52 -11.74 21.24
N MET A 393 -20.72 -11.96 22.29
CA MET A 393 -19.35 -12.47 22.15
C MET A 393 -19.32 -13.88 21.52
N THR A 394 -20.32 -14.71 21.83
CA THR A 394 -20.46 -16.05 21.25
C THR A 394 -20.75 -16.01 19.76
N GLU A 395 -21.56 -15.03 19.31
CA GLU A 395 -21.82 -14.80 17.89
C GLU A 395 -20.60 -14.20 17.19
N LEU A 396 -19.94 -13.21 17.81
CA LEU A 396 -18.74 -12.56 17.28
C LEU A 396 -17.61 -13.56 17.02
N LEU A 397 -17.35 -14.44 17.99
CA LEU A 397 -16.28 -15.43 17.91
C LEU A 397 -16.74 -16.75 17.26
N GLY A 398 -18.03 -16.95 17.03
CA GLY A 398 -18.57 -18.22 16.53
C GLY A 398 -18.33 -19.41 17.46
N LEU A 399 -18.20 -19.18 18.77
CA LEU A 399 -17.86 -20.18 19.78
C LEU A 399 -18.74 -20.06 21.02
N PRO A 400 -19.15 -21.17 21.66
CA PRO A 400 -19.88 -21.14 22.92
C PRO A 400 -18.96 -20.77 24.09
N LYS A 401 -19.55 -20.27 25.21
CA LYS A 401 -18.81 -19.74 26.37
C LYS A 401 -17.67 -20.64 26.92
N PRO A 402 -17.83 -21.97 27.05
CA PRO A 402 -16.75 -22.82 27.56
C PRO A 402 -15.48 -22.80 26.70
N TRP A 403 -15.66 -22.71 25.37
CA TRP A 403 -14.56 -22.69 24.40
C TRP A 403 -13.78 -21.38 24.46
N ILE A 404 -14.50 -20.26 24.70
CA ILE A 404 -13.90 -18.93 24.84
C ILE A 404 -12.95 -18.89 26.05
N SER A 405 -13.29 -19.60 27.15
CA SER A 405 -12.41 -19.66 28.33
C SER A 405 -11.08 -20.36 28.03
N GLU A 406 -11.11 -21.40 27.20
CA GLU A 406 -9.90 -22.12 26.78
C GLU A 406 -9.08 -21.29 25.78
N LEU A 407 -9.74 -20.70 24.78
CA LEU A 407 -9.13 -19.80 23.80
C LEU A 407 -8.41 -18.61 24.46
N ARG A 408 -8.98 -18.06 25.54
CA ARG A 408 -8.39 -16.92 26.28
C ARG A 408 -6.96 -17.16 26.76
N LYS A 409 -6.58 -18.41 27.04
CA LYS A 409 -5.23 -18.76 27.50
C LYS A 409 -4.15 -18.45 26.46
N LEU A 410 -4.54 -18.18 25.21
CA LEU A 410 -3.63 -17.91 24.10
C LEU A 410 -3.39 -16.40 23.85
N ASN A 411 -4.25 -15.50 24.33
CA ASN A 411 -4.39 -14.15 23.74
C ASN A 411 -4.46 -14.26 22.20
N PRO A 412 -5.55 -14.84 21.67
CA PRO A 412 -5.57 -15.37 20.31
C PRO A 412 -5.43 -14.28 19.25
N GLY A 413 -4.81 -14.62 18.13
CA GLY A 413 -5.02 -13.95 16.84
C GLY A 413 -6.12 -14.64 16.05
N MET A 414 -6.16 -14.38 14.74
CA MET A 414 -7.20 -14.94 13.89
C MET A 414 -7.01 -16.40 13.58
N ASP A 415 -5.78 -16.89 13.54
CA ASP A 415 -5.50 -18.28 13.24
C ASP A 415 -5.89 -19.20 14.39
N GLU A 416 -5.56 -18.84 15.63
CA GLU A 416 -6.02 -19.57 16.83
C GLU A 416 -7.55 -19.58 16.91
N LEU A 417 -8.21 -18.43 16.67
CA LEU A 417 -9.67 -18.36 16.67
C LEU A 417 -10.27 -19.30 15.61
N LYS A 418 -9.73 -19.30 14.40
CA LYS A 418 -10.24 -20.12 13.30
C LYS A 418 -9.93 -21.60 13.49
N LEU A 419 -8.84 -21.96 14.18
CA LEU A 419 -8.57 -23.34 14.61
C LEU A 419 -9.61 -23.83 15.62
N PHE A 420 -9.93 -23.02 16.64
CA PHE A 420 -11.01 -23.34 17.59
C PHE A 420 -12.37 -23.47 16.88
N GLN A 421 -12.70 -22.57 15.96
CA GLN A 421 -13.92 -22.65 15.15
C GLN A 421 -13.96 -23.92 14.29
N ALA A 422 -12.84 -24.31 13.69
CA ALA A 422 -12.73 -25.53 12.88
C ALA A 422 -12.91 -26.79 13.73
N ALA A 423 -12.31 -26.85 14.91
CA ALA A 423 -12.50 -27.93 15.87
C ALA A 423 -13.97 -28.03 16.32
N TYR A 424 -14.58 -26.89 16.67
CA TYR A 424 -15.99 -26.82 17.06
C TYR A 424 -16.93 -27.31 15.95
N LYS A 425 -16.72 -26.84 14.71
CA LYS A 425 -17.49 -27.28 13.52
C LYS A 425 -17.31 -28.78 13.23
N ALA A 426 -16.15 -29.35 13.54
CA ALA A 426 -15.88 -30.77 13.39
C ALA A 426 -16.45 -31.63 14.55
N GLY A 427 -17.05 -31.02 15.58
CA GLY A 427 -17.54 -31.71 16.77
C GLY A 427 -16.43 -32.27 17.66
N LYS A 428 -15.22 -31.72 17.60
CA LYS A 428 -14.04 -32.17 18.35
C LYS A 428 -13.60 -31.12 19.36
N GLN A 429 -13.50 -31.46 20.63
CA GLN A 429 -12.86 -30.59 21.62
C GLN A 429 -11.39 -30.33 21.27
N THR A 430 -10.87 -29.14 21.60
CA THR A 430 -9.45 -28.80 21.48
C THR A 430 -9.02 -27.94 22.68
N THR A 431 -7.71 -27.83 22.89
CA THR A 431 -7.12 -27.07 24.00
C THR A 431 -6.12 -26.04 23.48
N ALA A 432 -5.77 -25.08 24.34
CA ALA A 432 -4.77 -24.07 24.01
C ALA A 432 -3.41 -24.70 23.62
N ASP A 433 -2.98 -25.75 24.33
CA ASP A 433 -1.72 -26.43 24.07
C ASP A 433 -1.75 -27.25 22.77
N GLU A 434 -2.88 -27.88 22.45
CA GLU A 434 -3.05 -28.58 21.16
C GLU A 434 -2.98 -27.60 19.99
N VAL A 435 -3.61 -26.43 20.11
CA VAL A 435 -3.55 -25.38 19.07
C VAL A 435 -2.14 -24.83 18.88
N LYS A 436 -1.41 -24.53 19.97
CA LYS A 436 0.00 -24.15 19.89
C LYS A 436 0.87 -25.22 19.21
N GLU A 437 0.62 -26.49 19.50
CA GLU A 437 1.33 -27.59 18.85
C GLU A 437 0.98 -27.67 17.35
N ILE A 438 -0.29 -27.49 16.98
CA ILE A 438 -0.72 -27.44 15.58
C ILE A 438 -0.02 -26.32 14.82
N GLU A 439 -0.02 -25.10 15.36
CA GLU A 439 0.63 -23.96 14.72
C GLU A 439 2.12 -24.18 14.54
N ARG A 440 2.80 -24.68 15.58
CA ARG A 440 4.22 -25.00 15.53
C ARG A 440 4.56 -26.08 14.50
N VAL A 441 3.72 -27.11 14.37
CA VAL A 441 4.04 -28.31 13.61
C VAL A 441 3.56 -28.25 12.16
N ILE A 442 2.41 -27.62 11.89
CA ILE A 442 1.81 -27.60 10.54
C ILE A 442 1.29 -26.22 10.09
N GLY A 443 1.44 -25.15 10.88
CA GLY A 443 1.12 -23.77 10.45
C GLY A 443 -0.37 -23.49 10.25
N ALA A 444 -1.12 -23.36 11.36
CA ALA A 444 -2.53 -22.95 11.40
C ALA A 444 -3.51 -23.73 10.48
N GLN A 445 -3.16 -24.96 10.08
CA GLN A 445 -3.95 -25.78 9.17
C GLN A 445 -5.22 -26.32 9.83
N ARG A 446 -6.37 -25.74 9.44
CA ARG A 446 -7.69 -25.98 10.07
C ARG A 446 -8.28 -27.33 9.70
N GLU A 447 -7.93 -27.85 8.52
CA GLU A 447 -8.43 -29.10 7.99
C GLU A 447 -8.00 -30.33 8.82
N ILE A 448 -6.99 -30.20 9.69
CA ILE A 448 -6.60 -31.28 10.62
C ILE A 448 -7.80 -31.82 11.42
N PHE A 449 -8.76 -30.96 11.77
CA PHE A 449 -9.94 -31.37 12.50
C PHE A 449 -10.96 -32.11 11.63
N SER A 450 -11.07 -31.79 10.34
CA SER A 450 -12.13 -32.28 9.44
C SER A 450 -11.73 -33.51 8.60
N LEU A 451 -10.45 -33.81 8.43
CA LEU A 451 -9.98 -34.88 7.54
C LEU A 451 -10.50 -36.29 7.90
N LYS A 452 -10.86 -36.53 9.18
CA LYS A 452 -11.40 -37.81 9.71
C LYS A 452 -10.59 -39.06 9.31
N VAL A 453 -9.30 -38.91 9.01
CA VAL A 453 -8.39 -40.03 8.65
C VAL A 453 -7.57 -40.55 9.83
N SER A 454 -7.32 -39.72 10.84
CA SER A 454 -6.57 -40.08 12.04
C SER A 454 -6.92 -39.14 13.20
N THR A 455 -6.29 -39.38 14.36
CA THR A 455 -6.30 -38.44 15.49
C THR A 455 -5.31 -37.30 15.25
N THR A 456 -5.60 -36.11 15.82
CA THR A 456 -4.69 -34.94 15.74
C THR A 456 -3.30 -35.31 16.22
N TYR A 457 -3.20 -36.04 17.34
CA TYR A 457 -1.95 -36.51 17.92
C TYR A 457 -1.10 -37.34 16.94
N LYS A 458 -1.69 -38.33 16.24
CA LYS A 458 -0.94 -39.16 15.28
C LYS A 458 -0.41 -38.32 14.12
N ILE A 459 -1.22 -37.39 13.61
CA ILE A 459 -0.84 -36.48 12.52
C ILE A 459 0.32 -35.59 12.97
N LEU A 460 0.21 -34.93 14.12
CA LEU A 460 1.27 -34.06 14.64
C LEU A 460 2.55 -34.84 14.92
N LYS A 461 2.45 -36.06 15.48
CA LYS A 461 3.60 -36.95 15.71
C LYS A 461 4.34 -37.28 14.41
N TYR A 462 3.63 -37.45 13.29
CA TYR A 462 4.24 -37.70 11.99
C TYR A 462 4.99 -36.48 11.43
N PHE A 463 4.46 -35.27 11.63
CA PHE A 463 5.07 -34.04 11.12
C PHE A 463 6.14 -33.46 12.04
N LYS A 464 6.13 -33.77 13.33
CA LYS A 464 7.06 -33.21 14.33
C LYS A 464 8.55 -33.37 13.97
N PRO A 465 9.05 -34.52 13.50
CA PRO A 465 10.44 -34.65 13.06
C PRO A 465 10.76 -33.78 11.84
N LYS A 466 9.78 -33.55 10.97
CA LYS A 466 9.95 -32.84 9.69
C LYS A 466 10.12 -31.31 9.85
N ILE A 467 9.91 -30.77 11.06
CA ILE A 467 10.14 -29.35 11.39
C ILE A 467 11.63 -28.99 11.37
N HIS A 468 12.48 -29.90 11.85
CA HIS A 468 13.92 -29.64 12.02
C HIS A 468 14.76 -30.01 10.79
N ASP A 469 14.24 -30.91 9.94
CA ASP A 469 14.99 -31.46 8.81
C ASP A 469 14.95 -30.58 7.55
N ASN A 470 14.43 -29.34 7.64
CA ASN A 470 14.38 -28.40 6.53
C ASN A 470 13.81 -29.06 5.24
N TRP A 471 12.69 -29.78 5.39
CA TRP A 471 12.09 -30.68 4.41
C TRP A 471 12.21 -30.16 2.96
N ASN A 472 13.26 -30.57 2.25
CA ASN A 472 13.61 -30.12 0.88
C ASN A 472 13.38 -28.62 0.60
N GLY A 473 13.60 -27.75 1.59
CA GLY A 473 13.41 -26.29 1.45
C GLY A 473 11.96 -25.78 1.56
N HIS A 474 11.00 -26.61 1.95
CA HIS A 474 9.60 -26.26 2.15
C HIS A 474 9.24 -26.08 3.63
N ASN A 475 8.27 -25.21 3.93
CA ASN A 475 7.81 -24.99 5.30
C ASN A 475 6.85 -26.10 5.76
N ALA A 476 6.62 -26.22 7.07
CA ALA A 476 5.82 -27.31 7.64
C ALA A 476 4.34 -27.31 7.19
N SER A 477 3.81 -26.15 6.78
CA SER A 477 2.46 -26.02 6.20
C SER A 477 2.38 -26.62 4.79
N ASP A 478 3.43 -26.47 3.99
CA ASP A 478 3.54 -27.10 2.67
C ASP A 478 3.52 -28.63 2.81
N ALA A 479 4.18 -29.16 3.85
CA ALA A 479 4.21 -30.61 4.12
C ALA A 479 2.83 -31.17 4.43
N PHE A 480 2.06 -30.47 5.26
CA PHE A 480 0.69 -30.84 5.55
C PHE A 480 -0.20 -30.75 4.30
N SER A 481 -0.01 -29.72 3.48
CA SER A 481 -0.75 -29.54 2.24
C SER A 481 -0.46 -30.66 1.22
N LEU A 482 0.81 -31.03 1.03
CA LEU A 482 1.20 -32.15 0.17
C LEU A 482 0.60 -33.48 0.68
N TRP A 483 0.61 -33.68 1.99
CA TRP A 483 0.00 -34.86 2.58
C TRP A 483 -1.51 -34.90 2.37
N LYS A 484 -2.20 -33.75 2.50
CA LYS A 484 -3.63 -33.65 2.21
C LYS A 484 -3.94 -34.05 0.77
N ASP A 485 -3.15 -33.59 -0.21
CA ASP A 485 -3.30 -33.95 -1.62
C ASP A 485 -3.06 -35.44 -1.86
N TYR A 486 -2.00 -35.99 -1.25
CA TYR A 486 -1.72 -37.43 -1.28
C TYR A 486 -2.88 -38.26 -0.74
N ILE A 487 -3.47 -37.88 0.41
CA ILE A 487 -4.65 -38.55 0.96
C ILE A 487 -5.85 -38.44 -0.01
N GLY A 488 -5.97 -37.33 -0.73
CA GLY A 488 -6.94 -37.18 -1.82
C GLY A 488 -6.76 -38.24 -2.91
N PHE A 489 -5.52 -38.44 -3.39
CA PHE A 489 -5.21 -39.48 -4.38
C PHE A 489 -5.45 -40.89 -3.86
N CYS A 490 -5.02 -41.20 -2.62
CA CYS A 490 -5.26 -42.51 -2.01
C CYS A 490 -6.76 -42.83 -1.94
N LYS A 491 -7.59 -41.85 -1.56
CA LYS A 491 -9.06 -42.00 -1.55
C LYS A 491 -9.61 -42.29 -2.95
N GLY A 492 -9.16 -41.56 -3.97
CA GLY A 492 -9.55 -41.80 -5.37
C GLY A 492 -9.12 -43.19 -5.88
N LEU A 493 -7.92 -43.62 -5.51
CA LEU A 493 -7.38 -44.94 -5.82
C LEU A 493 -8.06 -46.06 -5.03
N LYS A 494 -8.89 -45.74 -4.04
CA LYS A 494 -9.54 -46.69 -3.10
C LYS A 494 -8.54 -47.45 -2.23
N TRP A 495 -7.41 -46.85 -1.92
CA TRP A 495 -6.42 -47.43 -1.01
C TRP A 495 -6.94 -47.43 0.44
N ASN A 496 -6.48 -48.39 1.24
CA ASN A 496 -6.86 -48.50 2.64
C ASN A 496 -6.17 -47.44 3.50
N ILE A 497 -6.75 -46.23 3.56
CA ILE A 497 -6.25 -45.09 4.35
C ILE A 497 -6.33 -45.29 5.88
N LYS A 498 -6.83 -46.45 6.37
CA LYS A 498 -6.70 -46.83 7.78
C LYS A 498 -5.37 -47.52 8.10
N ASN A 499 -4.63 -47.96 7.08
CA ASN A 499 -3.31 -48.54 7.25
C ASN A 499 -2.29 -47.41 7.52
N ASP A 500 -1.65 -47.44 8.69
CA ASP A 500 -0.67 -46.42 9.09
C ASP A 500 0.50 -46.30 8.09
N PHE A 501 0.89 -47.36 7.38
CA PHE A 501 1.94 -47.28 6.33
C PHE A 501 1.52 -46.47 5.10
N ILE A 502 0.23 -46.55 4.74
CA ILE A 502 -0.35 -45.77 3.63
C ILE A 502 -0.64 -44.35 4.14
N LEU A 503 -1.15 -44.23 5.36
CA LEU A 503 -1.55 -42.95 5.93
C LEU A 503 -0.34 -42.05 6.26
N PHE A 504 0.78 -42.64 6.69
CA PHE A 504 1.99 -41.94 7.13
C PHE A 504 3.23 -42.48 6.40
N PRO A 505 3.36 -42.24 5.09
CA PRO A 505 4.50 -42.73 4.32
C PRO A 505 5.82 -42.14 4.83
N ARG A 506 6.89 -42.94 4.85
CA ARG A 506 8.21 -42.47 5.29
C ARG A 506 8.71 -41.31 4.43
N ASP A 507 8.64 -41.48 3.10
CA ASP A 507 8.89 -40.45 2.10
C ASP A 507 7.57 -39.97 1.51
N LEU A 508 7.08 -38.85 2.02
CA LEU A 508 5.81 -38.26 1.59
C LEU A 508 5.83 -37.82 0.14
N ARG A 509 6.97 -37.27 -0.34
CA ARG A 509 7.02 -36.69 -1.67
C ARG A 509 6.99 -37.79 -2.72
N LYS A 510 7.80 -38.83 -2.52
CA LYS A 510 7.79 -39.99 -3.39
C LYS A 510 6.41 -40.66 -3.43
N ALA A 511 5.79 -40.88 -2.27
CA ALA A 511 4.47 -41.50 -2.19
C ALA A 511 3.37 -40.64 -2.85
N HIS A 512 3.45 -39.31 -2.70
CA HIS A 512 2.58 -38.37 -3.39
C HIS A 512 2.72 -38.49 -4.91
N ASP A 513 3.94 -38.43 -5.43
CA ASP A 513 4.20 -38.42 -6.88
C ASP A 513 3.81 -39.77 -7.52
N GLU A 514 4.09 -40.90 -6.85
CA GLU A 514 3.63 -42.23 -7.28
C GLU A 514 2.10 -42.34 -7.29
N ALA A 515 1.43 -41.90 -6.22
CA ALA A 515 -0.03 -41.93 -6.14
C ALA A 515 -0.69 -40.98 -7.16
N MET A 516 -0.07 -39.82 -7.43
CA MET A 516 -0.54 -38.89 -8.45
C MET A 516 -0.51 -39.52 -9.85
N LEU A 517 0.59 -40.20 -10.20
CA LEU A 517 0.74 -40.88 -11.49
C LEU A 517 -0.31 -41.98 -11.65
N LEU A 518 -0.44 -42.87 -10.66
CA LEU A 518 -1.45 -43.94 -10.69
C LEU A 518 -2.88 -43.39 -10.75
N TRP A 519 -3.14 -42.29 -10.05
CA TRP A 519 -4.46 -41.64 -10.08
C TRP A 519 -4.76 -41.05 -11.46
N LYS A 520 -3.75 -40.48 -12.12
CA LYS A 520 -3.85 -39.98 -13.49
C LYS A 520 -4.12 -41.12 -14.48
N ASP A 521 -3.35 -42.20 -14.39
CA ASP A 521 -3.51 -43.38 -15.27
C ASP A 521 -4.91 -43.99 -15.13
N LYS A 522 -5.38 -44.21 -13.89
CA LYS A 522 -6.74 -44.71 -13.61
C LYS A 522 -7.81 -43.78 -14.18
N LYS A 523 -7.61 -42.46 -14.08
CA LYS A 523 -8.56 -41.48 -14.62
C LYS A 523 -8.58 -41.51 -16.14
N ASP A 524 -7.44 -41.74 -16.77
CA ASP A 524 -7.30 -41.87 -18.22
C ASP A 524 -7.93 -43.19 -18.72
N GLU A 525 -7.73 -44.31 -18.01
CA GLU A 525 -8.39 -45.60 -18.30
C GLU A 525 -9.91 -45.51 -18.19
N VAL A 526 -10.43 -44.92 -17.11
CA VAL A 526 -11.88 -44.74 -16.94
C VAL A 526 -12.46 -43.85 -18.04
N SER A 527 -11.71 -42.82 -18.46
CA SER A 527 -12.14 -41.96 -19.56
C SER A 527 -12.14 -42.71 -20.90
N ASP A 528 -11.12 -43.52 -21.15
CA ASP A 528 -11.02 -44.36 -22.35
C ASP A 528 -12.11 -45.43 -22.42
N GLN A 529 -12.37 -46.12 -21.29
CA GLN A 529 -13.44 -47.11 -21.18
C GLN A 529 -14.80 -46.49 -21.50
N ARG A 530 -15.12 -45.33 -20.91
CA ARG A 530 -16.38 -44.64 -21.19
C ARG A 530 -16.51 -44.27 -22.66
N ILE A 531 -15.42 -43.80 -23.29
CA ILE A 531 -15.42 -43.47 -24.72
C ILE A 531 -15.68 -44.71 -25.57
N ARG A 532 -15.06 -45.85 -25.24
CA ARG A 532 -15.31 -47.14 -25.91
C ARG A 532 -16.74 -47.62 -25.74
N GLU A 533 -17.29 -47.54 -24.52
CA GLU A 533 -18.68 -47.92 -24.22
C GLU A 533 -19.70 -47.05 -24.99
N MET A 534 -19.36 -45.77 -25.24
CA MET A 534 -20.21 -44.86 -26.02
C MET A 534 -20.04 -45.01 -27.54
N TYR A 535 -19.02 -45.74 -28.00
CA TYR A 535 -18.67 -45.78 -29.42
C TYR A 535 -19.83 -46.27 -30.29
N GLU A 536 -20.46 -47.39 -29.94
CA GLU A 536 -21.55 -47.95 -30.76
C GLU A 536 -22.77 -47.02 -30.81
N GLU A 537 -23.16 -46.43 -29.67
CA GLU A 537 -24.25 -45.44 -29.58
C GLU A 537 -23.95 -44.23 -30.48
N TYR A 538 -22.71 -43.74 -30.43
CA TYR A 538 -22.32 -42.51 -31.10
C TYR A 538 -22.05 -42.74 -32.58
N ASP A 539 -21.47 -43.88 -32.97
CA ASP A 539 -21.30 -44.26 -34.37
C ASP A 539 -22.67 -44.45 -35.02
N ALA A 540 -23.61 -45.16 -34.39
CA ALA A 540 -24.98 -45.28 -34.90
C ALA A 540 -25.67 -43.91 -35.11
N LYS A 541 -25.39 -42.94 -34.24
CA LYS A 541 -25.99 -41.61 -34.29
C LYS A 541 -25.32 -40.67 -35.28
N TYR A 542 -24.00 -40.56 -35.25
CA TYR A 542 -23.22 -39.53 -35.91
C TYR A 542 -22.45 -40.01 -37.13
N HIS A 543 -22.40 -41.32 -37.41
CA HIS A 543 -21.86 -41.82 -38.66
C HIS A 543 -22.66 -41.26 -39.84
N TRP A 544 -21.95 -40.65 -40.77
CA TRP A 544 -22.55 -39.92 -41.87
C TRP A 544 -21.65 -39.97 -43.10
N LYS A 545 -22.25 -40.18 -44.27
CA LYS A 545 -21.56 -40.21 -45.56
C LYS A 545 -22.22 -39.22 -46.50
N TYR A 546 -21.39 -38.46 -47.21
CA TYR A 546 -21.85 -37.51 -48.22
C TYR A 546 -20.77 -37.28 -49.25
N LYS A 547 -21.08 -37.60 -50.51
CA LYS A 547 -20.12 -37.56 -51.62
C LYS A 547 -18.86 -38.37 -51.26
N ASP A 548 -17.68 -37.76 -51.32
CA ASP A 548 -16.38 -38.33 -51.00
C ASP A 548 -15.99 -38.17 -49.52
N LEU A 549 -16.92 -37.76 -48.63
CA LEU A 549 -16.65 -37.50 -47.22
C LEU A 549 -17.39 -38.47 -46.29
N VAL A 550 -16.74 -38.81 -45.17
CA VAL A 550 -17.31 -39.62 -44.08
C VAL A 550 -17.02 -39.00 -42.72
N MET A 551 -18.01 -38.99 -41.83
CA MET A 551 -17.88 -38.62 -40.42
C MET A 551 -17.65 -39.88 -39.59
N VAL A 552 -16.54 -39.91 -38.85
CA VAL A 552 -16.09 -41.03 -38.03
C VAL A 552 -16.07 -40.62 -36.56
N VAL A 553 -16.53 -41.50 -35.68
CA VAL A 553 -16.48 -41.30 -34.23
C VAL A 553 -15.18 -41.90 -33.69
N PRO A 554 -14.44 -41.23 -32.79
CA PRO A 554 -13.28 -41.83 -32.13
C PRO A 554 -13.70 -43.07 -31.32
N ARG A 555 -12.95 -44.18 -31.47
CA ARG A 555 -13.20 -45.42 -30.73
C ARG A 555 -12.66 -45.36 -29.30
N SER A 556 -11.65 -44.51 -29.09
CA SER A 556 -10.90 -44.43 -27.84
C SER A 556 -10.42 -43.01 -27.56
N ALA A 557 -10.04 -42.75 -26.32
CA ALA A 557 -9.28 -41.57 -25.93
C ALA A 557 -7.93 -41.49 -26.66
N ALA A 558 -7.35 -42.64 -27.03
CA ALA A 558 -6.12 -42.70 -27.82
C ALA A 558 -6.33 -42.11 -29.23
N ASP A 559 -7.46 -42.36 -29.86
CA ASP A 559 -7.77 -41.80 -31.19
C ASP A 559 -7.92 -40.27 -31.14
N ILE A 560 -8.55 -39.73 -30.09
CA ILE A 560 -8.66 -38.28 -29.88
C ILE A 560 -7.29 -37.63 -29.69
N ARG A 561 -6.40 -38.29 -28.94
CA ARG A 561 -5.03 -37.80 -28.74
C ARG A 561 -4.21 -37.87 -30.02
N LYS A 562 -4.30 -38.98 -30.76
CA LYS A 562 -3.64 -39.17 -32.05
C LYS A 562 -4.11 -38.11 -33.05
N GLU A 563 -5.42 -37.85 -33.12
CA GLU A 563 -5.96 -36.79 -33.97
C GLU A 563 -5.37 -35.42 -33.61
N GLY A 564 -5.29 -35.08 -32.32
CA GLY A 564 -4.70 -33.81 -31.88
C GLY A 564 -3.23 -33.69 -32.24
N GLN A 565 -2.48 -34.79 -32.17
CA GLN A 565 -1.08 -34.84 -32.56
C GLN A 565 -0.92 -34.69 -34.08
N ASP A 566 -1.68 -35.44 -34.87
CA ASP A 566 -1.62 -35.42 -36.34
C ASP A 566 -2.06 -34.06 -36.92
N GLN A 567 -3.00 -33.38 -36.27
CA GLN A 567 -3.54 -32.09 -36.70
C GLN A 567 -2.85 -30.88 -36.03
N HIS A 568 -1.88 -31.10 -35.12
CA HIS A 568 -1.27 -30.07 -34.28
C HIS A 568 -2.30 -29.13 -33.60
N ASN A 569 -3.37 -29.71 -33.03
CA ASN A 569 -4.43 -28.96 -32.37
C ASN A 569 -4.69 -29.45 -30.93
N CYS A 570 -5.47 -28.69 -30.17
CA CYS A 570 -5.68 -28.95 -28.74
C CYS A 570 -6.78 -29.96 -28.42
N VAL A 571 -7.27 -30.76 -29.39
CA VAL A 571 -8.42 -31.65 -29.17
C VAL A 571 -8.12 -32.77 -28.15
N ALA A 572 -6.85 -33.11 -27.93
CA ALA A 572 -6.43 -34.04 -26.88
C ALA A 572 -6.90 -33.62 -25.46
N SER A 573 -7.05 -32.32 -25.21
CA SER A 573 -7.56 -31.79 -23.93
C SER A 573 -9.07 -32.04 -23.69
N TYR A 574 -9.79 -32.54 -24.70
CA TYR A 574 -11.23 -32.75 -24.66
C TYR A 574 -11.63 -34.16 -24.17
N VAL A 575 -10.69 -35.10 -24.05
CA VAL A 575 -10.94 -36.49 -23.63
C VAL A 575 -11.83 -36.58 -22.38
N GLY A 576 -11.54 -35.79 -21.34
CA GLY A 576 -12.32 -35.80 -20.11
C GLY A 576 -13.75 -35.24 -20.25
N ARG A 577 -13.98 -34.32 -21.20
CA ARG A 577 -15.31 -33.77 -21.50
C ARG A 577 -16.12 -34.74 -22.36
N VAL A 578 -15.46 -35.39 -23.32
CA VAL A 578 -16.07 -36.46 -24.13
C VAL A 578 -16.51 -37.60 -23.24
N ALA A 579 -15.64 -38.09 -22.34
CA ALA A 579 -15.96 -39.16 -21.39
C ALA A 579 -17.09 -38.82 -20.40
N LYS A 580 -17.49 -37.55 -20.28
CA LYS A 580 -18.62 -37.08 -19.46
C LYS A 580 -19.87 -36.75 -20.29
N ARG A 581 -19.84 -36.93 -21.62
CA ARG A 581 -20.90 -36.53 -22.56
C ARG A 581 -21.16 -35.00 -22.59
N GLU A 582 -20.19 -34.19 -22.17
CA GLU A 582 -20.30 -32.72 -22.18
C GLU A 582 -20.07 -32.13 -23.59
N THR A 583 -19.39 -32.87 -24.45
CA THR A 583 -19.09 -32.50 -25.85
C THR A 583 -18.86 -33.76 -26.68
N VAL A 584 -19.13 -33.69 -27.99
CA VAL A 584 -18.89 -34.79 -28.93
C VAL A 584 -17.79 -34.37 -29.90
N ILE A 585 -16.72 -35.16 -29.97
CA ILE A 585 -15.66 -34.96 -30.96
C ILE A 585 -15.86 -35.97 -32.08
N LEU A 586 -15.89 -35.49 -33.32
CA LEU A 586 -16.05 -36.27 -34.54
C LEU A 586 -14.90 -35.97 -35.51
N PHE A 587 -14.58 -36.93 -36.36
CA PHE A 587 -13.52 -36.85 -37.35
C PHE A 587 -14.12 -36.85 -38.75
N LEU A 588 -13.99 -35.74 -39.47
CA LEU A 588 -14.36 -35.70 -40.89
C LEU A 588 -13.16 -36.19 -41.71
N ARG A 589 -13.42 -37.14 -42.61
CA ARG A 589 -12.42 -37.87 -43.40
C ARG A 589 -12.82 -37.95 -44.86
N ARG A 590 -11.85 -38.20 -45.74
CA ARG A 590 -12.13 -38.60 -47.13
C ARG A 590 -12.46 -40.08 -47.17
N GLN A 591 -13.47 -40.47 -47.94
CA GLN A 591 -13.93 -41.85 -48.04
C GLN A 591 -12.86 -42.80 -48.61
N ALA A 592 -11.99 -42.29 -49.49
CA ALA A 592 -10.86 -43.05 -50.03
C ALA A 592 -9.72 -43.27 -49.03
N GLU A 593 -9.60 -42.43 -48.00
CA GLU A 593 -8.53 -42.45 -46.99
C GLU A 593 -9.12 -42.19 -45.58
N PRO A 594 -9.97 -43.09 -45.04
CA PRO A 594 -10.68 -42.84 -43.77
C PRO A 594 -9.75 -42.75 -42.55
N GLU A 595 -8.55 -43.34 -42.63
CA GLU A 595 -7.54 -43.35 -41.57
C GLU A 595 -6.69 -42.09 -41.50
N LYS A 596 -6.78 -41.19 -42.50
CA LYS A 596 -5.94 -40.00 -42.60
C LYS A 596 -6.66 -38.76 -42.08
N SER A 597 -6.03 -38.07 -41.13
CA SER A 597 -6.58 -36.86 -40.50
C SER A 597 -6.89 -35.78 -41.55
N TYR A 598 -8.09 -35.19 -41.48
CA TYR A 598 -8.55 -34.19 -42.43
C TYR A 598 -9.19 -32.98 -41.74
N TYR A 599 -10.36 -33.13 -41.09
CA TYR A 599 -10.91 -32.12 -40.17
C TYR A 599 -11.39 -32.75 -38.86
N THR A 600 -11.27 -32.01 -37.78
CA THR A 600 -11.80 -32.35 -36.46
C THR A 600 -13.01 -31.47 -36.16
N VAL A 601 -14.09 -32.07 -35.70
CA VAL A 601 -15.39 -31.44 -35.51
C VAL A 601 -15.82 -31.57 -34.05
N GLU A 602 -16.10 -30.44 -33.39
CA GLU A 602 -16.76 -30.39 -32.10
C GLU A 602 -18.26 -30.17 -32.30
N TYR A 603 -19.07 -31.13 -31.86
CA TYR A 603 -20.51 -31.07 -31.88
C TYR A 603 -21.06 -30.98 -30.44
N ARG A 604 -21.84 -29.94 -30.17
CA ARG A 604 -22.36 -29.64 -28.83
C ARG A 604 -23.75 -29.01 -28.93
N ASP A 605 -24.66 -29.41 -28.05
CA ASP A 605 -26.00 -28.81 -27.92
C ASP A 605 -26.80 -28.80 -29.25
N GLY A 606 -26.64 -29.82 -30.08
CA GLY A 606 -27.39 -29.95 -31.34
C GLY A 606 -26.77 -29.24 -32.55
N ARG A 607 -25.62 -28.57 -32.39
CA ARG A 607 -24.94 -27.79 -33.44
C ARG A 607 -23.43 -28.01 -33.44
N ILE A 608 -22.78 -27.61 -34.52
CA ILE A 608 -21.32 -27.64 -34.65
C ILE A 608 -20.76 -26.42 -33.92
N ALA A 609 -20.05 -26.67 -32.82
CA ALA A 609 -19.36 -25.62 -32.08
C ALA A 609 -18.08 -25.18 -32.81
N GLN A 610 -17.37 -26.14 -33.42
CA GLN A 610 -16.11 -25.87 -34.12
C GLN A 610 -15.82 -26.96 -35.16
N CYS A 611 -15.18 -26.58 -36.28
CA CYS A 611 -14.61 -27.50 -37.26
C CYS A 611 -13.27 -26.93 -37.74
N ARG A 612 -12.16 -27.66 -37.55
CA ARG A 612 -10.80 -27.20 -37.85
C ARG A 612 -9.98 -28.27 -38.56
N CYS A 613 -9.09 -27.86 -39.46
CA CYS A 613 -8.05 -28.71 -40.03
C CYS A 613 -6.69 -28.46 -39.33
N PHE A 614 -5.63 -29.02 -39.91
CA PHE A 614 -4.25 -28.90 -39.47
C PHE A 614 -3.89 -27.47 -39.04
N GLY A 615 -3.25 -27.33 -37.86
CA GLY A 615 -2.80 -26.03 -37.34
C GLY A 615 -3.94 -25.06 -36.97
N ASN A 616 -5.14 -25.57 -36.65
CA ASN A 616 -6.35 -24.78 -36.40
C ASN A 616 -6.88 -23.99 -37.63
N GLY A 617 -6.57 -24.42 -38.84
CA GLY A 617 -7.08 -23.81 -40.07
C GLY A 617 -8.61 -23.85 -40.20
N ASP A 618 -9.16 -22.88 -40.93
CA ASP A 618 -10.60 -22.77 -41.21
C ASP A 618 -11.08 -23.76 -42.29
N MET A 619 -12.40 -23.94 -42.38
CA MET A 619 -13.04 -24.77 -43.40
C MET A 619 -12.93 -24.16 -44.80
N THR A 620 -12.70 -24.98 -45.82
CA THR A 620 -12.95 -24.58 -47.21
C THR A 620 -14.46 -24.44 -47.48
N PRO A 621 -14.88 -23.70 -48.53
CA PRO A 621 -16.30 -23.56 -48.87
C PRO A 621 -17.04 -24.89 -49.12
N GLU A 622 -16.32 -25.87 -49.67
CA GLU A 622 -16.81 -27.23 -49.87
C GLU A 622 -17.11 -27.92 -48.54
N ILE A 623 -16.18 -27.84 -47.58
CA ILE A 623 -16.33 -28.43 -46.24
C ILE A 623 -17.40 -27.70 -45.43
N GLN A 624 -17.49 -26.38 -45.55
CA GLN A 624 -18.56 -25.62 -44.92
C GLN A 624 -19.95 -26.07 -45.42
N THR A 625 -20.08 -26.37 -46.72
CA THR A 625 -21.31 -26.89 -47.30
C THR A 625 -21.62 -28.30 -46.77
N ALA A 626 -20.62 -29.17 -46.67
CA ALA A 626 -20.77 -30.51 -46.12
C ALA A 626 -21.17 -30.48 -44.63
N ILE A 627 -20.57 -29.62 -43.82
CA ILE A 627 -20.90 -29.47 -42.38
C ILE A 627 -22.33 -28.96 -42.20
N ARG A 628 -22.78 -27.97 -42.99
CA ARG A 628 -24.18 -27.51 -42.94
C ARG A 628 -25.17 -28.61 -43.33
N LYS A 629 -24.80 -29.47 -44.28
CA LYS A 629 -25.62 -30.63 -44.67
C LYS A 629 -25.67 -31.65 -43.53
N PHE A 630 -24.54 -31.94 -42.88
CA PHE A 630 -24.46 -32.80 -41.71
C PHE A 630 -25.38 -32.30 -40.58
N GLU A 631 -25.31 -31.01 -40.22
CA GLU A 631 -26.18 -30.43 -39.19
C GLU A 631 -27.67 -30.61 -39.51
N ARG A 632 -28.09 -30.30 -40.74
CA ARG A 632 -29.48 -30.50 -41.18
C ARG A 632 -29.91 -31.95 -41.10
N ASP A 633 -29.04 -32.88 -41.50
CA ASP A 633 -29.34 -34.32 -41.47
C ASP A 633 -29.42 -34.84 -40.04
N MET A 634 -28.59 -34.34 -39.11
CA MET A 634 -28.68 -34.69 -37.70
C MET A 634 -29.98 -34.19 -37.07
N VAL A 635 -30.42 -32.97 -37.39
CA VAL A 635 -31.72 -32.43 -36.95
C VAL A 635 -32.87 -33.29 -37.47
N ALA A 636 -32.87 -33.60 -38.78
CA ALA A 636 -33.91 -34.44 -39.39
C ALA A 636 -33.94 -35.87 -38.84
N ARG A 637 -32.78 -36.47 -38.52
CA ARG A 637 -32.67 -37.78 -37.85
C ARG A 637 -33.25 -37.72 -36.43
N ALA A 638 -32.96 -36.66 -35.67
CA ALA A 638 -33.49 -36.47 -34.33
C ALA A 638 -35.03 -36.27 -34.34
N GLU A 639 -35.57 -35.57 -35.34
CA GLU A 639 -37.02 -35.40 -35.52
C GLU A 639 -37.72 -36.72 -35.89
N LYS A 640 -37.14 -37.51 -36.81
CA LYS A 640 -37.67 -38.85 -37.16
C LYS A 640 -37.62 -39.84 -35.99
N ALA A 641 -36.56 -39.81 -35.18
CA ALA A 641 -36.45 -40.64 -33.98
C ALA A 641 -37.50 -40.28 -32.91
N LYS A 642 -37.92 -39.00 -32.81
CA LYS A 642 -39.02 -38.56 -31.92
C LYS A 642 -40.39 -39.05 -32.40
N ILE A 643 -40.59 -39.20 -33.71
CA ILE A 643 -41.86 -39.66 -34.31
C ILE A 643 -41.98 -41.20 -34.23
N GLY A 644 -40.87 -41.94 -34.34
CA GLY A 644 -40.87 -43.41 -34.30
C GLY A 644 -41.05 -44.07 -32.92
N VAL A 645 -40.88 -43.32 -31.81
CA VAL A 645 -41.14 -43.84 -30.44
C VAL A 645 -42.63 -43.70 -30.05
N GLY A 646 -43.45 -43.05 -30.88
CA GLY A 646 -44.91 -42.95 -30.69
C GLY A 646 -45.73 -44.00 -31.47
N ALA A 647 -45.07 -44.93 -32.19
CA ALA A 647 -45.74 -45.96 -32.98
C ALA A 647 -44.95 -47.28 -32.95
N ALA A 648 -44.84 -47.86 -31.75
CA ALA A 648 -44.61 -49.29 -31.51
C ALA A 648 -45.12 -49.64 -30.11
#